data_AF-A0A4D4JEE7-F1
#
_entry.id   AF-A0A4D4JEE7-F1
#
_cell.length_a   1.000
_cell.length_b   1.000
_cell.length_c   1.000
_cell.angle_alpha   90.00
_cell.angle_beta   90.00
_cell.angle_gamma   90.00
#
_symmetry.space_group_name_H-M   'P 1'
#
loop_
_entity.id
_entity.type
_entity.pdbx_description
1 polymer ?
#
loop_
_entity_poly.entity_id
_entity_poly.type
_entity_poly.pdbx_seq_one_letter_code
_entity_poly.pdbx_strand_id
1 'polypeptide(L)'
;MSAGADTRVEAVAPGSWPGLAALCRLPKHFRVLVIALIVFVCGVLVSRPVPPAAAQPTSGEPAQAAHAVDDLVQPSATRDARPDIPADFTATTGAPAPVTVRTPDGLLRTVNPAGGCSAPWGEDNTPWDFGIACKAHDLGYDLLRYEERKGQPLGQDTRRALDARLARDMHAQCEANPRGSARECHVVADVYAAGAEFNSWRQRWGPPNLEPVWAWVVGFAAVAALLLARLPGGRPSRRSAPGLAGTENAERAPPKRVRRRAARAAPVAVRPDRYLTFLRLVGLALPVLGESLSTVAHWAGVDTARLAWLTWVLQAVPVFFFAGGQANLAGWRAVRERAGGFGRYLAGRTSWLLRPVLAFVLAWLVVPLPLEVLGVPRERLEEIGRLIAHPLWSLGVYLVVVAATPVMAWLHRHARLATPAVLAVAVPALDVLRTLPGWGLLGAVNVVVLALLLQQCGFLYADGVLQRLPGPVLGGAAALGALGLAWLIIVAGYSATMMAGRGGNPPTICLLALAVSQIGLAVLLRDRAAGWLDRHGPWHAVSFIRSAPMTLYLGYLAGLLVGTGVVGALSARVGLGRALAWLGQPRWLVALVLLLVPLLAAFLRFERPRRFTWPAPVESYRGRLAATLGVLYGALGVLGFVVTGFAGVPGEGWLLVLPVDPLQNLVHLLLGWYLVHTARVGTSGNRLPWLLTALACLPALLAPGFSTAGVLLHGATITVAALAAAARPRTLRVAH
;
A
#
# COMPACT_ATOMS: atom_id res chain seq x y z
N MET A 1 -25.32 53.42 7.36
CA MET A 1 -24.13 52.84 8.03
C MET A 1 -24.41 51.38 8.28
N SER A 2 -23.75 50.54 7.49
CA SER A 2 -23.96 49.09 7.35
C SER A 2 -22.62 48.42 7.63
N ALA A 3 -22.61 47.41 8.50
CA ALA A 3 -21.70 46.26 8.45
C ALA A 3 -22.04 45.29 9.59
N GLY A 4 -23.14 44.53 9.42
CA GLY A 4 -23.35 43.31 10.20
C GLY A 4 -22.51 42.18 9.60
N ALA A 5 -21.48 41.75 10.33
CA ALA A 5 -20.64 40.61 9.95
C ALA A 5 -21.43 39.31 10.09
N ASP A 6 -22.14 38.92 9.03
CA ASP A 6 -22.82 37.62 8.90
C ASP A 6 -21.78 36.52 8.64
N THR A 7 -21.16 35.98 9.70
CA THR A 7 -20.30 34.79 9.61
C THR A 7 -21.15 33.55 9.33
N ARG A 8 -21.53 33.35 8.06
CA ARG A 8 -22.16 32.10 7.60
C ARG A 8 -21.16 30.95 7.66
N VAL A 9 -21.32 30.10 8.66
CA VAL A 9 -20.68 28.78 8.72
C VAL A 9 -21.15 27.97 7.52
N GLU A 10 -20.25 27.75 6.56
CA GLU A 10 -20.52 26.89 5.40
C GLU A 10 -20.92 25.48 5.87
N ALA A 11 -22.13 25.06 5.49
CA ALA A 11 -22.60 23.70 5.72
C ALA A 11 -21.68 22.71 4.95
N VAL A 12 -20.77 22.09 5.70
CA VAL A 12 -19.89 21.02 5.24
C VAL A 12 -20.75 19.93 4.58
N ALA A 13 -20.39 19.54 3.34
CA ALA A 13 -21.08 18.48 2.62
C ALA A 13 -21.26 17.23 3.52
N PRO A 14 -22.50 16.77 3.77
CA PRO A 14 -22.74 15.65 4.67
C PRO A 14 -22.16 14.37 4.05
N GLY A 15 -21.00 13.94 4.56
CA GLY A 15 -20.23 12.82 4.00
C GLY A 15 -18.71 12.98 4.09
N SER A 16 -18.20 14.17 4.39
CA SER A 16 -16.76 14.37 4.59
C SER A 16 -16.29 13.83 5.96
N TRP A 17 -15.08 13.28 5.97
CA TRP A 17 -14.34 12.83 7.17
C TRP A 17 -14.35 13.96 8.21
N PRO A 18 -14.50 13.73 9.51
CA PRO A 18 -14.53 14.85 10.44
C PRO A 18 -13.12 15.41 10.73
N GLY A 19 -12.06 14.73 10.28
CA GLY A 19 -10.75 15.34 10.00
C GLY A 19 -10.77 16.20 8.73
N LEU A 20 -11.43 15.78 7.65
CA LEU A 20 -11.72 16.64 6.47
C LEU A 20 -12.59 17.83 6.90
N ALA A 21 -13.49 17.70 7.86
CA ALA A 21 -14.32 18.79 8.36
C ALA A 21 -13.50 19.78 9.20
N ALA A 22 -12.58 19.30 10.04
CA ALA A 22 -11.60 20.15 10.71
C ALA A 22 -10.66 20.84 9.71
N LEU A 23 -10.12 20.10 8.73
CA LEU A 23 -9.37 20.64 7.60
C LEU A 23 -10.20 21.64 6.78
N CYS A 24 -11.47 21.37 6.51
CA CYS A 24 -12.35 22.26 5.75
C CYS A 24 -12.73 23.53 6.52
N ARG A 25 -12.59 23.52 7.86
CA ARG A 25 -12.67 24.75 8.67
C ARG A 25 -11.42 25.62 8.53
N LEU A 26 -10.31 25.05 8.05
CA LEU A 26 -9.08 25.80 7.81
C LEU A 26 -9.16 26.57 6.48
N PRO A 27 -8.53 27.76 6.39
CA PRO A 27 -8.38 28.49 5.15
C PRO A 27 -7.82 27.60 4.03
N LYS A 28 -8.21 27.88 2.78
CA LYS A 28 -7.80 27.08 1.61
C LYS A 28 -6.27 26.95 1.50
N HIS A 29 -5.52 28.02 1.74
CA HIS A 29 -4.05 28.01 1.72
C HIS A 29 -3.49 27.11 2.82
N PHE A 30 -4.06 27.13 4.02
CA PHE A 30 -3.62 26.28 5.13
C PHE A 30 -3.93 24.80 4.88
N ARG A 31 -5.06 24.48 4.24
CA ARG A 31 -5.36 23.10 3.79
C ARG A 31 -4.33 22.57 2.80
N VAL A 32 -3.94 23.40 1.83
CA VAL A 32 -2.93 23.05 0.84
C VAL A 32 -1.58 22.82 1.54
N LEU A 33 -1.20 23.70 2.46
CA LEU A 33 0.03 23.55 3.23
C LEU A 33 0.05 22.27 4.07
N VAL A 34 -1.02 21.97 4.82
CA VAL A 34 -1.10 20.75 5.64
C VAL A 34 -1.04 19.50 4.77
N ILE A 35 -1.75 19.46 3.64
CA ILE A 35 -1.69 18.31 2.73
C ILE A 35 -0.31 18.20 2.10
N ALA A 36 0.28 19.31 1.63
CA ALA A 36 1.63 19.30 1.08
C ALA A 36 2.65 18.78 2.09
N LEU A 37 2.55 19.18 3.37
CA LEU A 37 3.39 18.68 4.44
C LEU A 37 3.19 17.18 4.69
N ILE A 38 1.94 16.71 4.75
CA ILE A 38 1.65 15.28 4.92
C ILE A 38 2.20 14.46 3.74
N VAL A 39 1.98 14.93 2.52
CA VAL A 39 2.49 14.26 1.31
C VAL A 39 4.00 14.27 1.29
N PHE A 40 4.65 15.39 1.65
CA PHE A 40 6.09 15.49 1.72
C PHE A 40 6.65 14.50 2.76
N VAL A 41 6.11 14.51 3.98
CA VAL A 41 6.54 13.58 5.04
C VAL A 41 6.34 12.14 4.58
N CYS A 42 5.12 11.73 4.20
CA CYS A 42 4.88 10.36 3.73
C CYS A 42 5.74 10.00 2.52
N GLY A 43 5.95 10.94 1.61
CA GLY A 43 6.78 10.78 0.42
C GLY A 43 8.24 10.51 0.74
N VAL A 44 8.81 11.28 1.68
CA VAL A 44 10.16 11.05 2.21
C VAL A 44 10.26 9.63 2.77
N LEU A 45 9.25 9.14 3.49
CA LEU A 45 9.25 7.80 4.09
C LEU A 45 9.18 6.68 3.08
N VAL A 46 8.28 6.82 2.10
CA VAL A 46 8.10 5.86 1.02
C VAL A 46 9.33 5.81 0.12
N SER A 47 10.05 6.92 -0.03
CA SER A 47 11.26 7.01 -0.85
C SER A 47 12.52 6.47 -0.17
N ARG A 48 12.47 6.08 1.11
CA ARG A 48 13.66 5.54 1.79
C ARG A 48 14.01 4.18 1.17
N PRO A 49 15.27 3.95 0.77
CA PRO A 49 15.69 2.68 0.20
C PRO A 49 15.61 1.55 1.24
N VAL A 50 15.77 0.32 0.75
CA VAL A 50 16.07 -0.80 1.64
C VAL A 50 17.26 -0.42 2.49
N PRO A 51 17.18 -0.73 3.78
CA PRO A 51 18.24 -0.36 4.67
C PRO A 51 19.56 -1.09 4.24
N PRO A 52 20.74 -0.44 4.25
CA PRO A 52 21.97 -0.93 3.60
C PRO A 52 22.52 -2.21 4.24
N ALA A 53 23.21 -3.08 3.49
CA ALA A 53 23.78 -4.31 4.02
C ALA A 53 24.67 -4.06 5.26
N ALA A 54 24.77 -5.08 6.13
CA ALA A 54 25.64 -4.99 7.31
C ALA A 54 27.10 -4.86 6.88
N ALA A 55 27.88 -4.09 7.64
CA ALA A 55 29.31 -3.91 7.37
C ALA A 55 30.02 -5.28 7.31
N GLN A 56 30.83 -5.47 6.28
CA GLN A 56 31.64 -6.65 6.07
C GLN A 56 33.12 -6.32 6.37
N PRO A 57 33.92 -7.27 6.87
CA PRO A 57 35.37 -7.09 6.91
C PRO A 57 35.91 -6.87 5.50
N THR A 58 36.68 -5.80 5.32
CA THR A 58 37.30 -5.49 4.02
C THR A 58 38.64 -6.21 3.86
N SER A 59 38.99 -6.55 2.61
CA SER A 59 40.27 -7.19 2.26
C SER A 59 40.67 -6.85 0.83
N GLY A 60 41.97 -6.81 0.55
CA GLY A 60 42.48 -6.49 -0.80
C GLY A 60 42.15 -5.06 -1.22
N GLU A 61 41.68 -4.89 -2.46
CA GLU A 61 41.31 -3.58 -3.02
C GLU A 61 40.22 -2.86 -2.19
N PRO A 62 39.17 -3.54 -1.68
CA PRO A 62 38.26 -2.95 -0.71
C PRO A 62 38.89 -2.31 0.54
N ALA A 63 39.91 -2.96 1.10
CA ALA A 63 40.61 -2.42 2.26
C ALA A 63 41.40 -1.14 1.89
N GLN A 64 41.94 -1.06 0.68
CA GLN A 64 42.61 0.15 0.18
C GLN A 64 41.62 1.31 0.04
N ALA A 65 40.45 1.07 -0.56
CA ALA A 65 39.39 2.08 -0.65
C ALA A 65 38.89 2.53 0.73
N ALA A 66 38.80 1.63 1.72
CA ALA A 66 38.49 2.01 3.10
C ALA A 66 39.55 2.98 3.70
N HIS A 67 40.84 2.71 3.47
CA HIS A 67 41.92 3.62 3.87
C HIS A 67 41.86 4.98 3.15
N ALA A 68 41.55 4.98 1.84
CA ALA A 68 41.33 6.22 1.11
C ALA A 68 40.18 7.05 1.70
N VAL A 69 39.10 6.40 2.18
CA VAL A 69 38.02 7.11 2.88
C VAL A 69 38.50 7.70 4.21
N ASP A 70 39.30 6.98 5.00
CA ASP A 70 39.87 7.51 6.24
C ASP A 70 40.72 8.77 5.98
N ASP A 71 41.54 8.76 4.93
CA ASP A 71 42.34 9.91 4.50
C ASP A 71 41.46 11.07 4.00
N LEU A 72 40.32 10.79 3.36
CA LEU A 72 39.36 11.82 2.97
C LEU A 72 38.65 12.45 4.16
N VAL A 73 38.41 11.69 5.23
CA VAL A 73 37.81 12.19 6.49
C VAL A 73 38.84 12.98 7.31
N GLN A 74 40.12 12.59 7.24
CA GLN A 74 41.25 13.19 7.98
C GLN A 74 42.38 13.69 7.06
N PRO A 75 42.12 14.67 6.16
CA PRO A 75 43.13 15.20 5.26
C PRO A 75 44.28 15.88 5.99
N SER A 76 45.43 15.85 5.35
CA SER A 76 46.71 16.32 5.85
C SER A 76 47.36 17.26 4.84
N ALA A 77 48.25 18.13 5.31
CA ALA A 77 49.08 18.97 4.43
C ALA A 77 50.18 18.17 3.70
N THR A 78 50.50 16.96 4.18
CA THR A 78 51.64 16.15 3.73
C THR A 78 51.27 14.77 3.18
N ARG A 79 50.07 14.27 3.47
CA ARG A 79 49.59 12.97 2.98
C ARG A 79 48.64 13.15 1.80
N ASP A 80 49.00 12.59 0.65
CA ASP A 80 48.14 12.48 -0.53
C ASP A 80 47.38 11.15 -0.43
N ALA A 81 46.04 11.17 -0.51
CA ALA A 81 45.19 9.98 -0.42
C ALA A 81 45.10 9.20 -1.74
N ARG A 82 45.58 9.79 -2.86
CA ARG A 82 45.51 9.19 -4.19
C ARG A 82 46.20 7.82 -4.31
N PRO A 83 47.34 7.53 -3.66
CA PRO A 83 47.95 6.20 -3.69
C PRO A 83 47.08 5.10 -3.06
N ASP A 84 46.16 5.47 -2.16
CA ASP A 84 45.25 4.54 -1.49
C ASP A 84 43.99 4.25 -2.35
N ILE A 85 43.82 4.93 -3.49
CA ILE A 85 42.73 4.65 -4.45
C ILE A 85 43.02 3.35 -5.21
N PRO A 86 42.10 2.36 -5.21
CA PRO A 86 42.27 1.12 -5.94
C PRO A 86 42.53 1.33 -7.44
N ALA A 87 43.41 0.51 -8.02
CA ALA A 87 43.82 0.63 -9.42
C ALA A 87 42.65 0.44 -10.41
N ASP A 88 41.66 -0.37 -10.04
CA ASP A 88 40.46 -0.65 -10.85
C ASP A 88 39.28 0.29 -10.52
N PHE A 89 39.46 1.27 -9.64
CA PHE A 89 38.40 2.18 -9.18
C PHE A 89 37.62 2.81 -10.35
N THR A 90 38.31 3.39 -11.33
CA THR A 90 37.67 4.03 -12.49
C THR A 90 36.91 3.02 -13.35
N ALA A 91 37.44 1.80 -13.53
CA ALA A 91 36.76 0.75 -14.30
C ALA A 91 35.51 0.24 -13.58
N THR A 92 35.56 0.12 -12.26
CA THR A 92 34.46 -0.39 -11.43
C THR A 92 33.37 0.67 -11.19
N THR A 93 33.75 1.94 -11.02
CA THR A 93 32.81 3.01 -10.69
C THR A 93 32.27 3.79 -11.88
N GLY A 94 33.04 3.87 -12.96
CA GLY A 94 32.82 4.80 -14.08
C GLY A 94 33.21 6.24 -13.76
N ALA A 95 33.70 6.54 -12.54
CA ALA A 95 34.16 7.87 -12.15
C ALA A 95 35.57 8.15 -12.73
N PRO A 96 35.88 9.40 -13.11
CA PRO A 96 37.20 9.75 -13.61
C PRO A 96 38.29 9.53 -12.55
N ALA A 97 39.54 9.43 -13.01
CA ALA A 97 40.69 9.27 -12.12
C ALA A 97 40.75 10.43 -11.10
N PRO A 98 40.85 10.15 -9.79
CA PRO A 98 40.91 11.19 -8.77
C PRO A 98 42.18 12.05 -8.89
N VAL A 99 42.06 13.33 -8.55
CA VAL A 99 43.17 14.29 -8.57
C VAL A 99 43.34 14.94 -7.20
N THR A 100 44.58 15.30 -6.86
CA THR A 100 44.88 15.95 -5.58
C THR A 100 45.04 17.44 -5.76
N VAL A 101 44.30 18.22 -4.98
CA VAL A 101 44.27 19.68 -4.99
C VAL A 101 44.70 20.19 -3.62
N ARG A 102 45.46 21.28 -3.59
CA ARG A 102 45.77 21.98 -2.34
C ARG A 102 44.70 23.02 -2.05
N THR A 103 44.08 22.94 -0.88
CA THR A 103 43.05 23.90 -0.44
C THR A 103 43.67 25.19 0.12
N PRO A 104 42.90 26.30 0.22
CA PRO A 104 43.39 27.57 0.75
C PRO A 104 43.94 27.51 2.19
N ASP A 105 43.46 26.57 3.00
CA ASP A 105 43.95 26.26 4.34
C ASP A 105 45.23 25.38 4.36
N GLY A 106 45.79 25.07 3.19
CA GLY A 106 47.06 24.36 3.02
C GLY A 106 46.95 22.83 3.02
N LEU A 107 45.76 22.25 3.22
CA LEU A 107 45.55 20.80 3.20
C LEU A 107 45.59 20.22 1.77
N LEU A 108 45.93 18.95 1.65
CA LEU A 108 45.79 18.18 0.42
C LEU A 108 44.43 17.49 0.42
N ARG A 109 43.65 17.68 -0.66
CA ARG A 109 42.36 17.04 -0.88
C ARG A 109 42.40 16.25 -2.18
N THR A 110 42.18 14.96 -2.10
CA THR A 110 41.90 14.13 -3.28
C THR A 110 40.42 14.28 -3.64
N VAL A 111 40.13 14.55 -4.90
CA VAL A 111 38.79 14.92 -5.37
C VAL A 111 38.40 14.19 -6.64
N ASN A 112 37.10 14.00 -6.86
CA ASN A 112 36.55 13.62 -8.15
C ASN A 112 36.52 14.89 -9.04
N PRO A 113 37.32 14.99 -10.11
CA PRO A 113 37.41 16.21 -10.92
C PRO A 113 36.08 16.60 -11.60
N ALA A 114 35.23 15.61 -11.89
CA ALA A 114 33.90 15.78 -12.48
C ALA A 114 32.77 15.90 -11.45
N GLY A 115 33.09 15.83 -10.15
CA GLY A 115 32.12 16.06 -9.08
C GLY A 115 31.62 17.51 -9.03
N GLY A 116 30.56 17.75 -8.28
CA GLY A 116 29.92 19.06 -8.22
C GLY A 116 29.06 19.26 -6.98
N CYS A 117 28.85 20.51 -6.59
CA CYS A 117 27.89 20.81 -5.54
C CYS A 117 26.47 20.58 -6.07
N SER A 118 25.75 19.61 -5.51
CA SER A 118 24.35 19.32 -5.85
C SER A 118 23.42 20.43 -5.33
N ALA A 119 23.52 21.62 -5.90
CA ALA A 119 22.72 22.79 -5.52
C ALA A 119 21.34 22.77 -6.21
N PRO A 120 20.24 23.16 -5.53
CA PRO A 120 18.91 23.22 -6.15
C PRO A 120 18.81 24.18 -7.35
N TRP A 121 19.76 25.10 -7.49
CA TRP A 121 19.82 26.13 -8.54
C TRP A 121 20.84 25.84 -9.65
N GLY A 122 21.46 24.66 -9.67
CA GLY A 122 22.23 24.18 -10.82
C GLY A 122 23.60 24.83 -11.03
N GLU A 123 24.12 25.56 -10.05
CA GLU A 123 25.52 26.01 -10.06
C GLU A 123 26.39 24.99 -9.34
N ASP A 124 27.39 24.44 -10.03
CA ASP A 124 28.38 23.48 -9.47
C ASP A 124 29.24 24.10 -8.37
N ASN A 125 29.14 25.41 -8.16
CA ASN A 125 29.90 26.15 -7.18
C ASN A 125 29.10 27.34 -6.63
N THR A 126 29.01 27.45 -5.30
CA THR A 126 28.41 28.62 -4.66
C THR A 126 29.27 29.86 -4.91
N PRO A 127 28.74 31.08 -4.69
CA PRO A 127 29.55 32.30 -4.68
C PRO A 127 30.77 32.23 -3.76
N TRP A 128 30.83 31.30 -2.78
CA TRP A 128 31.92 31.12 -1.80
C TRP A 128 32.91 30.00 -2.10
N ASP A 129 32.82 29.37 -3.29
CA ASP A 129 33.81 28.38 -3.78
C ASP A 129 33.88 27.07 -2.98
N PHE A 130 32.72 26.48 -2.68
CA PHE A 130 32.63 25.17 -2.01
C PHE A 130 33.00 23.96 -2.90
N GLY A 131 33.37 24.18 -4.16
CA GLY A 131 33.54 23.16 -5.18
C GLY A 131 34.58 22.10 -4.81
N ILE A 132 35.71 22.47 -4.18
CA ILE A 132 36.72 21.49 -3.75
C ILE A 132 36.14 20.57 -2.65
N ALA A 133 35.40 21.14 -1.69
CA ALA A 133 34.76 20.38 -0.62
C ALA A 133 33.72 19.39 -1.19
N CYS A 134 32.86 19.85 -2.11
CA CYS A 134 31.87 19.00 -2.78
C CYS A 134 32.53 17.89 -3.60
N LYS A 135 33.58 18.20 -4.38
CA LYS A 135 34.28 17.19 -5.20
C LYS A 135 35.03 16.14 -4.37
N ALA A 136 35.55 16.52 -3.21
CA ALA A 136 36.16 15.57 -2.26
C ALA A 136 35.10 14.67 -1.61
N HIS A 137 33.94 15.22 -1.29
CA HIS A 137 32.80 14.49 -0.76
C HIS A 137 32.20 13.51 -1.77
N ASP A 138 32.05 13.91 -3.04
CA ASP A 138 31.63 13.04 -4.14
C ASP A 138 32.57 11.85 -4.32
N LEU A 139 33.90 12.05 -4.22
CA LEU A 139 34.87 10.96 -4.26
C LEU A 139 34.66 9.96 -3.10
N GLY A 140 34.42 10.47 -1.88
CA GLY A 140 34.09 9.62 -0.75
C GLY A 140 32.84 8.79 -1.00
N TYR A 141 31.83 9.37 -1.63
CA TYR A 141 30.61 8.67 -2.04
C TYR A 141 30.86 7.62 -3.14
N ASP A 142 31.75 7.90 -4.09
CA ASP A 142 32.14 6.94 -5.12
C ASP A 142 32.90 5.74 -4.54
N LEU A 143 33.74 5.96 -3.51
CA LEU A 143 34.39 4.88 -2.77
C LEU A 143 33.38 4.02 -2.01
N LEU A 144 32.34 4.60 -1.39
CA LEU A 144 31.26 3.80 -0.77
C LEU A 144 30.55 2.89 -1.79
N ARG A 145 30.32 3.38 -3.02
CA ARG A 145 29.71 2.59 -4.11
C ARG A 145 30.67 1.55 -4.67
N TYR A 146 31.97 1.81 -4.66
CA TYR A 146 33.00 0.86 -5.09
C TYR A 146 32.99 -0.36 -4.16
N GLU A 147 33.03 -0.14 -2.85
CA GLU A 147 32.96 -1.17 -1.81
C GLU A 147 31.71 -2.05 -1.92
N GLU A 148 30.55 -1.41 -2.13
CA GLU A 148 29.29 -2.12 -2.34
C GLU A 148 29.31 -3.00 -3.60
N ARG A 149 29.85 -2.51 -4.71
CA ARG A 149 29.99 -3.28 -5.96
C ARG A 149 30.97 -4.45 -5.82
N LYS A 150 31.97 -4.33 -4.94
CA LYS A 150 32.91 -5.40 -4.59
C LYS A 150 32.34 -6.38 -3.56
N GLY A 151 31.12 -6.15 -3.05
CA GLY A 151 30.44 -7.01 -2.09
C GLY A 151 30.93 -6.87 -0.65
N GLN A 152 31.73 -5.83 -0.34
CA GLN A 152 32.28 -5.58 0.99
C GLN A 152 31.89 -4.17 1.49
N PRO A 153 30.58 -3.88 1.68
CA PRO A 153 30.12 -2.54 2.02
C PRO A 153 30.66 -2.06 3.38
N LEU A 154 31.04 -0.78 3.43
CA LEU A 154 31.44 -0.09 4.66
C LEU A 154 30.25 0.24 5.57
N GLY A 155 30.54 0.47 6.85
CA GLY A 155 29.54 0.82 7.85
C GLY A 155 28.91 2.19 7.65
N GLN A 156 27.73 2.40 8.26
CA GLN A 156 27.01 3.67 8.20
C GLN A 156 27.80 4.86 8.76
N ASP A 157 28.69 4.61 9.72
CA ASP A 157 29.53 5.64 10.34
C ASP A 157 30.51 6.27 9.35
N THR A 158 30.91 5.53 8.32
CA THR A 158 31.78 6.04 7.26
C THR A 158 31.10 7.17 6.49
N ARG A 159 29.83 7.00 6.09
CA ARG A 159 29.05 8.07 5.43
C ARG A 159 28.82 9.27 6.35
N ARG A 160 28.54 9.03 7.65
CA ARG A 160 28.43 10.11 8.66
C ARG A 160 29.71 10.93 8.75
N ALA A 161 30.86 10.26 8.76
CA ALA A 161 32.15 10.91 8.85
C ALA A 161 32.48 11.75 7.61
N LEU A 162 32.15 11.24 6.41
CA LEU A 162 32.28 11.97 5.14
C LEU A 162 31.39 13.23 5.12
N ASP A 163 30.11 13.11 5.52
CA ASP A 163 29.19 14.25 5.57
C ASP A 163 29.63 15.30 6.60
N ALA A 164 30.08 14.86 7.78
CA ALA A 164 30.62 15.75 8.79
C ALA A 164 31.91 16.45 8.31
N ARG A 165 32.71 15.78 7.46
CA ARG A 165 33.90 16.37 6.86
C ARG A 165 33.55 17.43 5.83
N LEU A 166 32.55 17.19 4.97
CA LEU A 166 32.05 18.18 4.02
C LEU A 166 31.65 19.49 4.73
N ALA A 167 30.90 19.37 5.83
CA ALA A 167 30.53 20.54 6.63
C ALA A 167 31.78 21.29 7.11
N ARG A 168 32.75 20.60 7.74
CA ARG A 168 34.00 21.22 8.19
C ARG A 168 34.76 21.92 7.06
N ASP A 169 34.86 21.30 5.89
CA ASP A 169 35.53 21.89 4.72
C ASP A 169 34.84 23.19 4.25
N MET A 170 33.50 23.21 4.22
CA MET A 170 32.75 24.42 3.84
C MET A 170 32.91 25.55 4.86
N HIS A 171 32.86 25.24 6.17
CA HIS A 171 33.09 26.24 7.21
C HIS A 171 34.54 26.75 7.19
N ALA A 172 35.53 25.88 6.96
CA ALA A 172 36.92 26.29 6.81
C ALA A 172 37.12 27.21 5.59
N GLN A 173 36.42 26.93 4.48
CA GLN A 173 36.42 27.81 3.32
C GLN A 173 35.81 29.18 3.64
N CYS A 174 34.77 29.25 4.46
CA CYS A 174 34.20 30.52 4.91
C CYS A 174 35.16 31.33 5.79
N GLU A 175 35.96 30.67 6.63
CA GLU A 175 37.00 31.34 7.43
C GLU A 175 38.15 31.84 6.53
N ALA A 176 38.56 31.03 5.56
CA ALA A 176 39.66 31.38 4.65
C ALA A 176 39.27 32.47 3.64
N ASN A 177 38.05 32.43 3.10
CA ASN A 177 37.57 33.38 2.10
C ASN A 177 36.04 33.54 2.15
N PRO A 178 35.52 34.41 3.04
CA PRO A 178 34.08 34.64 3.17
C PRO A 178 33.48 35.48 2.02
N ARG A 179 34.30 35.93 1.05
CA ARG A 179 33.93 36.79 -0.08
C ARG A 179 32.98 37.94 0.30
N GLY A 180 33.33 38.64 1.37
CA GLY A 180 32.62 39.85 1.84
C GLY A 180 31.42 39.59 2.75
N SER A 181 31.04 38.33 3.01
CA SER A 181 29.90 38.02 3.88
C SER A 181 30.06 36.69 4.62
N ALA A 182 30.81 36.71 5.73
CA ALA A 182 31.12 35.50 6.52
C ALA A 182 29.86 34.85 7.09
N ARG A 183 28.91 35.65 7.59
CA ARG A 183 27.66 35.15 8.15
C ARG A 183 26.82 34.42 7.09
N GLU A 184 26.68 34.99 5.90
CA GLU A 184 25.93 34.34 4.82
C GLU A 184 26.63 33.07 4.35
N CYS A 185 27.97 33.09 4.23
CA CYS A 185 28.77 31.91 3.90
C CYS A 185 28.49 30.76 4.87
N HIS A 186 28.58 31.00 6.18
CA HIS A 186 28.32 29.95 7.18
C HIS A 186 26.87 29.48 7.18
N VAL A 187 25.89 30.38 7.00
CA VAL A 187 24.49 29.98 6.89
C VAL A 187 24.27 29.10 5.66
N VAL A 188 24.90 29.40 4.52
CA VAL A 188 24.82 28.55 3.33
C VAL A 188 25.53 27.22 3.58
N ALA A 189 26.71 27.20 4.22
CA ALA A 189 27.40 25.97 4.60
C ALA A 189 26.52 25.07 5.49
N ASP A 190 25.84 25.65 6.50
CA ASP A 190 24.89 24.93 7.36
C ASP A 190 23.71 24.35 6.57
N VAL A 191 23.19 25.09 5.58
CA VAL A 191 22.10 24.63 4.71
C VAL A 191 22.55 23.45 3.84
N TYR A 192 23.76 23.49 3.28
CA TYR A 192 24.33 22.39 2.50
C TYR A 192 24.56 21.16 3.39
N ALA A 193 25.17 21.34 4.56
CA ALA A 193 25.41 20.28 5.52
C ALA A 193 24.10 19.62 5.98
N ALA A 194 23.09 20.41 6.35
CA ALA A 194 21.77 19.93 6.73
C ALA A 194 21.06 19.20 5.58
N GLY A 195 21.21 19.68 4.34
CA GLY A 195 20.67 19.03 3.15
C GLY A 195 21.31 17.65 2.90
N ALA A 196 22.64 17.57 2.98
CA ALA A 196 23.39 16.31 2.86
C ALA A 196 23.02 15.34 3.98
N GLU A 197 23.01 15.78 5.24
CA GLU A 197 22.65 14.97 6.40
C GLU A 197 21.20 14.46 6.31
N PHE A 198 20.24 15.31 5.92
CA PHE A 198 18.87 14.88 5.72
C PHE A 198 18.75 13.82 4.62
N ASN A 199 19.45 14.01 3.50
CA ASN A 199 19.46 13.03 2.42
C ASN A 199 20.11 11.71 2.85
N SER A 200 21.21 11.77 3.60
CA SER A 200 21.90 10.61 4.17
C SER A 200 21.05 9.87 5.18
N TRP A 201 20.36 10.57 6.09
CA TRP A 201 19.38 9.97 7.01
C TRP A 201 18.25 9.26 6.25
N ARG A 202 17.70 9.91 5.21
CA ARG A 202 16.65 9.33 4.37
C ARG A 202 17.14 8.06 3.67
N GLN A 203 18.34 8.10 3.11
CA GLN A 203 19.04 6.95 2.51
C GLN A 203 19.68 6.00 3.55
N ARG A 204 19.36 6.18 4.83
CA ARG A 204 19.76 5.30 5.95
C ARG A 204 21.27 5.13 6.06
N TRP A 205 22.01 6.17 5.69
CA TRP A 205 23.47 6.24 5.74
C TRP A 205 24.18 5.16 4.92
N GLY A 206 23.49 4.56 3.93
CA GLY A 206 24.10 3.61 2.98
C GLY A 206 24.85 4.30 1.84
N PRO A 207 25.40 3.56 0.87
CA PRO A 207 25.93 4.15 -0.35
C PRO A 207 24.86 4.97 -1.10
N PRO A 208 25.22 6.13 -1.67
CA PRO A 208 24.26 7.02 -2.31
C PRO A 208 23.81 6.50 -3.68
N ASN A 209 22.50 6.36 -3.86
CA ASN A 209 21.90 5.84 -5.09
C ASN A 209 21.49 6.96 -6.06
N LEU A 210 21.49 6.67 -7.37
CA LEU A 210 20.87 7.52 -8.39
C LEU A 210 19.35 7.45 -8.24
N GLU A 211 18.72 8.61 -8.06
CA GLU A 211 17.31 8.68 -7.74
C GLU A 211 16.54 9.49 -8.80
N PRO A 212 15.33 9.03 -9.17
CA PRO A 212 14.51 9.73 -10.13
C PRO A 212 13.74 10.87 -9.47
N VAL A 213 14.47 11.93 -9.08
CA VAL A 213 13.93 13.11 -8.37
C VAL A 213 12.67 13.64 -9.06
N TRP A 214 12.67 13.72 -10.39
CA TRP A 214 11.50 14.18 -11.15
C TRP A 214 10.30 13.26 -11.05
N ALA A 215 10.51 11.93 -11.09
CA ALA A 215 9.42 10.98 -10.90
C ALA A 215 8.79 11.14 -9.51
N TRP A 216 9.59 11.39 -8.48
CA TRP A 216 9.11 11.64 -7.12
C TRP A 216 8.39 12.97 -6.98
N VAL A 217 8.93 14.05 -7.53
CA VAL A 217 8.29 15.38 -7.51
C VAL A 217 6.90 15.30 -8.17
N VAL A 218 6.81 14.69 -9.35
CA VAL A 218 5.52 14.50 -10.04
C VAL A 218 4.62 13.54 -9.26
N GLY A 219 5.16 12.49 -8.65
CA GLY A 219 4.43 11.55 -7.79
C GLY A 219 3.79 12.24 -6.59
N PHE A 220 4.56 13.03 -5.84
CA PHE A 220 4.06 13.81 -4.71
C PHE A 220 3.03 14.84 -5.14
N ALA A 221 3.26 15.53 -6.26
CA ALA A 221 2.28 16.45 -6.83
C ALA A 221 0.95 15.75 -7.16
N ALA A 222 1.01 14.55 -7.76
CA ALA A 222 -0.17 13.75 -8.06
C ALA A 222 -0.92 13.32 -6.79
N VAL A 223 -0.22 12.82 -5.77
CA VAL A 223 -0.81 12.46 -4.47
C VAL A 223 -1.50 13.67 -3.83
N ALA A 224 -0.82 14.81 -3.76
CA ALA A 224 -1.38 16.04 -3.20
C ALA A 224 -2.63 16.49 -3.97
N ALA A 225 -2.60 16.45 -5.30
CA ALA A 225 -3.72 16.84 -6.15
C ALA A 225 -4.94 15.91 -5.96
N LEU A 226 -4.72 14.59 -5.88
CA LEU A 226 -5.79 13.60 -5.62
C LEU A 226 -6.43 13.79 -4.24
N LEU A 227 -5.63 14.08 -3.21
CA LEU A 227 -6.12 14.37 -1.86
C LEU A 227 -6.86 15.71 -1.78
N LEU A 228 -6.34 16.75 -2.45
CA LEU A 228 -6.99 18.07 -2.51
C LEU A 228 -8.33 18.01 -3.25
N ALA A 229 -8.41 17.26 -4.35
CA ALA A 229 -9.64 17.08 -5.12
C ALA A 229 -10.76 16.37 -4.35
N ARG A 230 -10.44 15.77 -3.20
CA ARG A 230 -11.39 15.14 -2.28
C ARG A 230 -11.95 16.08 -1.22
N LEU A 231 -11.31 17.23 -0.98
CA LEU A 231 -11.89 18.24 -0.13
C LEU A 231 -13.14 18.80 -0.81
N PRO A 232 -14.28 18.94 -0.12
CA PRO A 232 -15.41 19.67 -0.67
C PRO A 232 -14.94 21.08 -1.05
N GLY A 233 -14.92 21.35 -2.35
CA GLY A 233 -14.77 22.70 -2.88
C GLY A 233 -15.99 23.50 -2.45
N GLY A 234 -15.78 24.66 -1.86
CA GLY A 234 -16.84 25.54 -1.39
C GLY A 234 -17.88 25.81 -2.48
N ARG A 235 -19.12 26.00 -2.01
CA ARG A 235 -20.38 26.26 -2.73
C ARG A 235 -20.86 25.13 -3.65
N PRO A 236 -21.88 24.34 -3.25
CA PRO A 236 -22.69 23.68 -4.25
C PRO A 236 -23.28 24.79 -5.14
N SER A 237 -22.86 24.84 -6.40
CA SER A 237 -23.55 25.69 -7.36
C SER A 237 -24.99 25.22 -7.36
N ARG A 238 -25.91 26.06 -6.87
CA ARG A 238 -27.30 26.07 -7.34
C ARG A 238 -27.23 26.34 -8.83
N ARG A 239 -26.84 25.36 -9.64
CA ARG A 239 -27.22 25.34 -11.04
C ARG A 239 -28.67 24.91 -10.99
N SER A 240 -29.49 25.94 -11.04
CA SER A 240 -30.90 25.97 -11.37
C SER A 240 -31.45 24.58 -11.68
N ALA A 241 -32.24 24.06 -10.73
CA ALA A 241 -33.37 23.25 -11.17
C ALA A 241 -34.08 24.08 -12.27
N PRO A 242 -34.45 23.49 -13.41
CA PRO A 242 -35.26 24.20 -14.38
C PRO A 242 -36.47 24.72 -13.62
N GLY A 243 -36.59 26.04 -13.56
CA GLY A 243 -37.76 26.67 -12.97
C GLY A 243 -38.95 26.23 -13.80
N LEU A 244 -39.81 25.40 -13.22
CA LEU A 244 -41.22 25.40 -13.55
C LEU A 244 -41.76 26.76 -13.09
N ALA A 245 -41.49 27.78 -13.89
CA ALA A 245 -42.17 29.05 -13.81
C ALA A 245 -43.55 28.84 -14.44
N GLY A 246 -44.59 29.08 -13.65
CA GLY A 246 -45.97 28.96 -14.07
C GLY A 246 -46.80 28.13 -13.11
N THR A 247 -47.02 28.65 -11.91
CA THR A 247 -48.33 28.90 -11.28
C THR A 247 -48.07 29.16 -9.80
N GLU A 248 -48.20 30.42 -9.40
CA GLU A 248 -48.41 30.79 -8.01
C GLU A 248 -49.64 30.05 -7.50
N ASN A 249 -49.47 29.16 -6.53
CA ASN A 249 -50.50 28.82 -5.55
C ASN A 249 -49.95 27.93 -4.43
N ALA A 250 -50.00 28.50 -3.23
CA ALA A 250 -50.21 27.87 -1.93
C ALA A 250 -49.37 26.63 -1.55
N GLU A 251 -48.42 26.88 -0.66
CA GLU A 251 -47.98 26.03 0.46
C GLU A 251 -48.97 24.91 0.85
N ARG A 252 -48.78 23.72 0.28
CA ARG A 252 -49.34 22.45 0.81
C ARG A 252 -48.26 21.39 0.85
N ALA A 253 -47.96 20.95 2.06
CA ALA A 253 -47.15 19.76 2.29
C ALA A 253 -47.68 18.58 1.45
N PRO A 254 -46.81 17.73 0.86
CA PRO A 254 -47.24 16.68 -0.05
C PRO A 254 -48.19 15.69 0.66
N PRO A 255 -49.25 15.20 -0.03
CA PRO A 255 -50.27 14.37 0.58
C PRO A 255 -49.68 13.10 1.21
N LYS A 256 -50.24 12.66 2.35
CA LYS A 256 -49.78 11.48 3.14
C LYS A 256 -49.58 10.21 2.29
N ARG A 257 -50.26 10.08 1.15
CA ARG A 257 -50.08 8.98 0.18
C ARG A 257 -48.72 9.01 -0.53
N VAL A 258 -48.16 10.18 -0.88
CA VAL A 258 -46.82 10.31 -1.48
C VAL A 258 -45.73 10.02 -0.46
N ARG A 259 -45.89 10.47 0.80
CA ARG A 259 -45.02 10.06 1.92
C ARG A 259 -45.09 8.55 2.20
N ARG A 260 -46.27 7.93 2.16
CA ARG A 260 -46.42 6.47 2.30
C ARG A 260 -45.83 5.70 1.12
N ARG A 261 -45.92 6.22 -0.11
CA ARG A 261 -45.33 5.59 -1.31
C ARG A 261 -43.81 5.75 -1.35
N ALA A 262 -43.29 6.90 -0.93
CA ALA A 262 -41.85 7.14 -0.73
C ALA A 262 -41.27 6.35 0.47
N ALA A 263 -42.06 6.14 1.54
CA ALA A 263 -41.70 5.28 2.66
C ALA A 263 -41.82 3.78 2.33
N ARG A 264 -42.73 3.38 1.43
CA ARG A 264 -42.75 2.03 0.83
C ARG A 264 -41.67 1.81 -0.22
N ALA A 265 -41.17 2.88 -0.84
CA ALA A 265 -39.98 2.91 -1.69
C ALA A 265 -38.68 3.11 -0.88
N ALA A 266 -38.76 3.17 0.46
CA ALA A 266 -37.58 3.02 1.29
C ALA A 266 -36.98 1.64 0.98
N PRO A 267 -35.65 1.54 0.81
CA PRO A 267 -35.04 0.29 0.40
C PRO A 267 -35.42 -0.77 1.43
N VAL A 268 -36.12 -1.82 0.98
CA VAL A 268 -36.08 -3.10 1.68
C VAL A 268 -34.60 -3.48 1.64
N ALA A 269 -33.89 -3.11 2.69
CA ALA A 269 -32.52 -3.52 2.88
C ALA A 269 -32.61 -5.04 3.07
N VAL A 270 -32.34 -5.78 1.98
CA VAL A 270 -32.16 -7.23 2.03
C VAL A 270 -31.26 -7.48 3.23
N ARG A 271 -31.80 -8.10 4.28
CA ARG A 271 -31.03 -8.36 5.50
C ARG A 271 -29.85 -9.22 5.06
N PRO A 272 -28.60 -8.80 5.33
CA PRO A 272 -27.46 -9.64 5.03
C PRO A 272 -27.65 -10.98 5.71
N ASP A 273 -27.41 -12.07 4.98
CA ASP A 273 -27.35 -13.40 5.57
C ASP A 273 -26.31 -13.38 6.70
N ARG A 274 -26.75 -13.66 7.93
CA ARG A 274 -25.91 -13.59 9.13
C ARG A 274 -24.77 -14.59 9.05
N TYR A 275 -25.06 -15.79 8.55
CA TYR A 275 -24.11 -16.89 8.43
C TYR A 275 -23.01 -16.57 7.42
N LEU A 276 -23.37 -16.09 6.23
CA LEU A 276 -22.35 -15.70 5.24
C LEU A 276 -21.59 -14.42 5.62
N THR A 277 -22.19 -13.57 6.45
CA THR A 277 -21.46 -12.44 7.03
C THR A 277 -20.43 -12.93 8.04
N PHE A 278 -20.78 -13.88 8.89
CA PHE A 278 -19.86 -14.56 9.80
C PHE A 278 -18.72 -15.26 9.04
N LEU A 279 -19.02 -16.07 8.02
CA LEU A 279 -17.99 -16.75 7.22
C LEU A 279 -16.99 -15.79 6.58
N ARG A 280 -17.42 -14.62 6.11
CA ARG A 280 -16.50 -13.60 5.56
C ARG A 280 -15.57 -13.00 6.61
N LEU A 281 -16.07 -12.77 7.83
CA LEU A 281 -15.22 -12.26 8.90
C LEU A 281 -14.21 -13.32 9.35
N VAL A 282 -14.67 -14.56 9.53
CA VAL A 282 -13.81 -15.70 9.88
C VAL A 282 -12.76 -15.94 8.81
N GLY A 283 -13.16 -15.96 7.53
CA GLY A 283 -12.26 -16.14 6.39
C GLY A 283 -11.24 -15.01 6.20
N LEU A 284 -11.48 -13.83 6.77
CA LEU A 284 -10.52 -12.72 6.80
C LEU A 284 -9.62 -12.77 8.05
N ALA A 285 -10.17 -13.16 9.20
CA ALA A 285 -9.47 -13.11 10.49
C ALA A 285 -8.57 -14.32 10.74
N LEU A 286 -9.01 -15.54 10.40
CA LEU A 286 -8.22 -16.75 10.68
C LEU A 286 -6.88 -16.79 9.94
N PRO A 287 -6.76 -16.40 8.65
CA PRO A 287 -5.47 -16.41 7.97
C PRO A 287 -4.46 -15.47 8.63
N VAL A 288 -4.91 -14.30 9.10
CA VAL A 288 -4.11 -13.35 9.87
C VAL A 288 -3.58 -14.04 11.14
N LEU A 289 -4.45 -14.71 11.90
CA LEU A 289 -4.06 -15.41 13.13
C LEU A 289 -3.11 -16.58 12.84
N GLY A 290 -3.33 -17.33 11.75
CA GLY A 290 -2.48 -18.44 11.35
C GLY A 290 -1.06 -18.01 10.98
N GLU A 291 -0.94 -16.94 10.20
CA GLU A 291 0.36 -16.37 9.84
C GLU A 291 1.09 -15.84 11.09
N SER A 292 0.34 -15.18 11.98
CA SER A 292 0.88 -14.68 13.26
C SER A 292 1.44 -15.80 14.11
N LEU A 293 0.65 -16.87 14.27
CA LEU A 293 1.03 -18.02 15.07
C LEU A 293 2.27 -18.70 14.48
N SER A 294 2.32 -18.85 13.16
CA SER A 294 3.46 -19.43 12.45
C SER A 294 4.72 -18.58 12.63
N THR A 295 4.58 -17.25 12.54
CA THR A 295 5.67 -16.30 12.78
C THR A 295 6.18 -16.37 14.23
N VAL A 296 5.28 -16.36 15.21
CA VAL A 296 5.64 -16.45 16.64
C VAL A 296 6.28 -17.80 16.97
N ALA A 297 5.75 -18.90 16.43
CA ALA A 297 6.31 -20.24 16.62
C ALA A 297 7.71 -20.34 16.03
N HIS A 298 7.93 -19.78 14.83
CA HIS A 298 9.25 -19.69 14.22
C HIS A 298 10.24 -18.93 15.11
N TRP A 299 9.83 -17.78 15.66
CA TRP A 299 10.66 -17.01 16.59
C TRP A 299 10.95 -17.74 17.90
N ALA A 300 10.01 -18.56 18.37
CA ALA A 300 10.21 -19.41 19.55
C ALA A 300 11.09 -20.65 19.28
N GLY A 301 11.60 -20.83 18.06
CA GLY A 301 12.36 -22.02 17.66
C GLY A 301 11.51 -23.30 17.58
N VAL A 302 10.18 -23.16 17.52
CA VAL A 302 9.26 -24.28 17.37
C VAL A 302 9.16 -24.64 15.89
N ASP A 303 9.35 -25.93 15.58
CA ASP A 303 9.13 -26.45 14.24
C ASP A 303 7.66 -26.26 13.82
N THR A 304 7.43 -25.35 12.88
CA THR A 304 6.10 -25.00 12.35
C THR A 304 5.42 -26.18 11.66
N ALA A 305 6.16 -27.21 11.22
CA ALA A 305 5.57 -28.41 10.64
C ALA A 305 4.69 -29.17 11.64
N ARG A 306 5.02 -29.12 12.95
CA ARG A 306 4.21 -29.72 14.02
C ARG A 306 2.87 -29.00 14.23
N LEU A 307 2.79 -27.75 13.78
CA LEU A 307 1.59 -26.92 13.82
C LEU A 307 0.82 -26.92 12.50
N ALA A 308 1.21 -27.75 11.53
CA ALA A 308 0.60 -27.79 10.19
C ALA A 308 -0.93 -27.95 10.23
N TRP A 309 -1.46 -28.89 11.01
CA TRP A 309 -2.90 -29.08 11.16
C TRP A 309 -3.64 -27.81 11.60
N LEU A 310 -3.00 -26.99 12.44
CA LEU A 310 -3.55 -25.73 12.92
C LEU A 310 -3.49 -24.67 11.81
N THR A 311 -2.41 -24.63 11.01
CA THR A 311 -2.34 -23.78 9.81
C THR A 311 -3.43 -24.12 8.80
N TRP A 312 -3.85 -25.38 8.66
CA TRP A 312 -4.92 -25.78 7.73
C TRP A 312 -6.28 -25.25 8.17
N VAL A 313 -6.57 -25.32 9.47
CA VAL A 313 -7.81 -24.77 10.05
C VAL A 313 -7.82 -23.25 9.95
N LEU A 314 -6.67 -22.61 10.22
CA LEU A 314 -6.55 -21.15 10.20
C LEU A 314 -6.51 -20.59 8.77
N GLN A 315 -6.13 -21.38 7.77
CA GLN A 315 -6.11 -20.99 6.36
C GLN A 315 -7.53 -20.97 5.76
N ALA A 316 -8.36 -20.02 6.18
CA ALA A 316 -9.76 -19.90 5.80
C ALA A 316 -10.01 -18.97 4.59
N VAL A 317 -8.98 -18.65 3.81
CA VAL A 317 -9.10 -17.86 2.57
C VAL A 317 -10.14 -18.47 1.59
N PRO A 318 -10.22 -19.80 1.41
CA PRO A 318 -11.22 -20.36 0.51
C PRO A 318 -12.66 -20.03 0.91
N VAL A 319 -12.94 -20.08 2.21
CA VAL A 319 -14.24 -19.73 2.80
C VAL A 319 -14.58 -18.26 2.56
N PHE A 320 -13.58 -17.37 2.62
CA PHE A 320 -13.76 -15.95 2.30
C PHE A 320 -14.21 -15.73 0.85
N PHE A 321 -13.56 -16.37 -0.13
CA PHE A 321 -13.94 -16.24 -1.54
C PHE A 321 -15.29 -16.89 -1.85
N PHE A 322 -15.61 -18.02 -1.22
CA PHE A 322 -16.93 -18.66 -1.30
C PHE A 322 -18.05 -17.73 -0.82
N ALA A 323 -17.95 -17.24 0.41
CA ALA A 323 -18.96 -16.35 0.98
C ALA A 323 -18.97 -14.97 0.28
N GLY A 324 -17.81 -14.52 -0.19
CA GLY A 324 -17.64 -13.33 -1.01
C GLY A 324 -18.31 -13.46 -2.38
N GLY A 325 -18.28 -14.64 -3.00
CA GLY A 325 -18.94 -14.96 -4.26
C GLY A 325 -20.45 -14.83 -4.16
N GLN A 326 -21.07 -15.44 -3.14
CA GLN A 326 -22.51 -15.28 -2.89
C GLN A 326 -22.89 -13.80 -2.75
N ALA A 327 -22.12 -13.03 -1.97
CA ALA A 327 -22.37 -11.61 -1.77
C ALA A 327 -22.21 -10.79 -3.07
N ASN A 328 -21.26 -11.18 -3.92
CA ASN A 328 -21.02 -10.55 -5.21
C ASN A 328 -22.17 -10.80 -6.19
N LEU A 329 -22.69 -12.04 -6.26
CA LEU A 329 -23.84 -12.38 -7.11
C LEU A 329 -25.12 -11.67 -6.63
N ALA A 330 -25.39 -11.68 -5.33
CA ALA A 330 -26.52 -10.96 -4.75
C ALA A 330 -26.44 -9.46 -5.04
N GLY A 331 -25.25 -8.86 -4.89
CA GLY A 331 -25.00 -7.47 -5.23
C GLY A 331 -25.20 -7.16 -6.72
N TRP A 332 -24.77 -8.05 -7.61
CA TRP A 332 -24.94 -7.91 -9.05
C TRP A 332 -26.41 -7.99 -9.46
N ARG A 333 -27.16 -8.98 -8.95
CA ARG A 333 -28.60 -9.13 -9.17
C ARG A 333 -29.36 -7.89 -8.69
N ALA A 334 -29.09 -7.42 -7.48
CA ALA A 334 -29.72 -6.22 -6.93
C ALA A 334 -29.43 -4.93 -7.73
N VAL A 335 -28.27 -4.82 -8.36
CA VAL A 335 -27.96 -3.69 -9.26
C VAL A 335 -28.74 -3.81 -10.56
N ARG A 336 -28.80 -5.01 -11.15
CA ARG A 336 -29.55 -5.26 -12.40
C ARG A 336 -31.06 -5.08 -12.23
N GLU A 337 -31.64 -5.54 -11.12
CA GLU A 337 -33.05 -5.33 -10.78
C GLU A 337 -33.43 -3.85 -10.71
N ARG A 338 -32.46 -2.98 -10.41
CA ARG A 338 -32.63 -1.51 -10.36
C ARG A 338 -32.21 -0.82 -11.66
N ALA A 339 -32.15 -1.56 -12.76
CA ALA A 339 -31.68 -1.10 -14.07
C ALA A 339 -30.29 -0.43 -14.04
N GLY A 340 -29.44 -0.82 -13.07
CA GLY A 340 -28.04 -0.41 -13.01
C GLY A 340 -27.15 -1.33 -13.85
N GLY A 341 -25.98 -0.83 -14.24
CA GLY A 341 -24.98 -1.59 -14.99
C GLY A 341 -23.69 -1.84 -14.20
N PHE A 342 -22.63 -2.15 -14.95
CA PHE A 342 -21.35 -2.59 -14.43
C PHE A 342 -20.68 -1.52 -13.55
N GLY A 343 -20.66 -0.27 -14.01
CA GLY A 343 -19.99 0.82 -13.28
C GLY A 343 -20.60 1.04 -11.90
N ARG A 344 -21.94 0.97 -11.82
CA ARG A 344 -22.66 1.11 -10.56
C ARG A 344 -22.38 -0.04 -9.59
N TYR A 345 -22.28 -1.26 -10.11
CA TYR A 345 -21.91 -2.43 -9.31
C TYR A 345 -20.51 -2.29 -8.72
N LEU A 346 -19.51 -1.99 -9.55
CA LEU A 346 -18.12 -1.79 -9.11
C LEU A 346 -18.01 -0.67 -8.08
N ALA A 347 -18.56 0.52 -8.38
CA ALA A 347 -18.50 1.65 -7.48
C ALA A 347 -19.17 1.37 -6.13
N GLY A 348 -20.28 0.62 -6.13
CA GLY A 348 -20.98 0.21 -4.93
C GLY A 348 -20.18 -0.75 -4.05
N ARG A 349 -19.55 -1.77 -4.65
CA ARG A 349 -18.81 -2.81 -3.93
C ARG A 349 -17.42 -2.34 -3.49
N THR A 350 -16.69 -1.69 -4.38
CA THR A 350 -15.26 -1.37 -4.16
C THR A 350 -15.05 -0.12 -3.31
N SER A 351 -15.97 0.86 -3.37
CA SER A 351 -15.79 2.12 -2.62
C SER A 351 -15.73 1.96 -1.10
N TRP A 352 -16.28 0.88 -0.56
CA TRP A 352 -16.19 0.55 0.86
C TRP A 352 -14.96 -0.30 1.20
N LEU A 353 -14.41 -1.05 0.24
CA LEU A 353 -13.23 -1.89 0.43
C LEU A 353 -11.94 -1.07 0.38
N LEU A 354 -11.81 -0.15 -0.59
CA LEU A 354 -10.58 0.64 -0.74
C LEU A 354 -10.35 1.64 0.40
N ARG A 355 -11.41 2.04 1.13
CA ARG A 355 -11.27 3.05 2.19
C ARG A 355 -10.47 2.50 3.39
N PRO A 356 -10.85 1.36 4.02
CA PRO A 356 -10.06 0.76 5.09
C PRO A 356 -8.62 0.47 4.65
N VAL A 357 -8.43 -0.02 3.42
CA VAL A 357 -7.10 -0.30 2.87
C VAL A 357 -6.25 0.94 2.76
N LEU A 358 -6.81 2.04 2.27
CA LEU A 358 -6.07 3.29 2.19
C LEU A 358 -5.68 3.79 3.59
N ALA A 359 -6.59 3.72 4.55
CA ALA A 359 -6.29 4.09 5.94
C ALA A 359 -5.19 3.20 6.54
N PHE A 360 -5.25 1.91 6.22
CA PHE A 360 -4.27 0.92 6.63
C PHE A 360 -2.87 1.19 6.04
N VAL A 361 -2.79 1.33 4.72
CA VAL A 361 -1.53 1.62 4.00
C VAL A 361 -0.92 2.92 4.51
N LEU A 362 -1.71 4.00 4.62
CA LEU A 362 -1.22 5.30 5.10
C LEU A 362 -0.71 5.23 6.54
N ALA A 363 -1.39 4.50 7.42
CA ALA A 363 -0.91 4.28 8.78
C ALA A 363 0.45 3.55 8.76
N TRP A 364 0.57 2.49 7.97
CA TRP A 364 1.76 1.66 7.92
C TRP A 364 2.95 2.25 7.17
N LEU A 365 2.74 3.29 6.36
CA LEU A 365 3.84 4.08 5.82
C LEU A 365 4.54 4.93 6.88
N VAL A 366 3.84 5.30 7.96
CA VAL A 366 4.37 6.18 9.02
C VAL A 366 4.92 5.39 10.20
N VAL A 367 4.37 4.20 10.49
CA VAL A 367 4.72 3.41 11.68
C VAL A 367 6.18 2.94 11.76
N PRO A 368 6.87 2.55 10.68
CA PRO A 368 8.25 2.05 10.77
C PRO A 368 9.24 3.09 11.30
N LEU A 369 9.03 4.38 10.99
CA LEU A 369 9.91 5.48 11.41
C LEU A 369 10.17 5.53 12.92
N PRO A 370 9.14 5.71 13.78
CA PRO A 370 9.37 5.80 15.20
C PRO A 370 10.01 4.52 15.73
N LEU A 371 9.66 3.35 15.18
CA LEU A 371 10.26 2.08 15.59
C LEU A 371 11.77 2.02 15.27
N GLU A 372 12.20 2.56 14.13
CA GLU A 372 13.62 2.70 13.79
C GLU A 372 14.34 3.68 14.72
N VAL A 373 13.75 4.85 14.98
CA VAL A 373 14.31 5.86 15.91
C VAL A 373 14.50 5.28 17.31
N LEU A 374 13.68 4.32 17.71
CA LEU A 374 13.76 3.65 18.99
C LEU A 374 14.76 2.47 19.01
N GLY A 375 15.42 2.19 17.89
CA GLY A 375 16.42 1.14 17.76
C GLY A 375 15.84 -0.27 17.66
N VAL A 376 14.63 -0.44 17.12
CA VAL A 376 14.10 -1.78 16.84
C VAL A 376 14.94 -2.45 15.74
N PRO A 377 15.45 -3.68 15.95
CA PRO A 377 16.25 -4.39 14.96
C PRO A 377 15.54 -4.51 13.61
N ARG A 378 16.31 -4.39 12.55
CA ARG A 378 15.83 -4.25 11.18
C ARG A 378 15.08 -5.48 10.69
N GLU A 379 15.59 -6.66 11.01
CA GLU A 379 15.04 -7.96 10.64
C GLU A 379 13.60 -8.08 11.19
N ARG A 380 13.37 -7.59 12.41
CA ARG A 380 12.04 -7.57 13.03
C ARG A 380 11.09 -6.60 12.35
N LEU A 381 11.56 -5.44 11.91
CA LEU A 381 10.72 -4.49 11.17
C LEU A 381 10.31 -5.02 9.80
N GLU A 382 11.20 -5.72 9.11
CA GLU A 382 10.91 -6.36 7.82
C GLU A 382 9.91 -7.51 7.97
N GLU A 383 10.08 -8.35 9.00
CA GLU A 383 9.16 -9.45 9.29
C GLU A 383 7.77 -8.94 9.70
N ILE A 384 7.70 -7.94 10.58
CA ILE A 384 6.46 -7.26 10.96
C ILE A 384 5.81 -6.65 9.71
N GLY A 385 6.58 -5.94 8.88
CA GLY A 385 6.09 -5.34 7.63
C GLY A 385 5.51 -6.37 6.65
N ARG A 386 6.16 -7.52 6.48
CA ARG A 386 5.66 -8.63 5.65
C ARG A 386 4.36 -9.22 6.22
N LEU A 387 4.32 -9.48 7.52
CA LEU A 387 3.14 -10.02 8.22
C LEU A 387 1.92 -9.09 8.07
N ILE A 388 2.15 -7.78 8.11
CA ILE A 388 1.12 -6.74 7.97
C ILE A 388 0.64 -6.63 6.54
N ALA A 389 1.54 -6.75 5.55
CA ALA A 389 1.18 -6.68 4.15
C ALA A 389 0.45 -7.96 3.70
N HIS A 390 0.71 -9.11 4.32
CA HIS A 390 0.19 -10.40 3.89
C HIS A 390 -1.34 -10.39 3.66
N PRO A 391 -2.20 -9.92 4.57
CA PRO A 391 -3.66 -9.96 4.37
C PRO A 391 -4.14 -9.19 3.13
N LEU A 392 -3.36 -8.22 2.64
CA LEU A 392 -3.69 -7.41 1.46
C LEU A 392 -3.75 -8.23 0.17
N TRP A 393 -3.03 -9.36 0.07
CA TRP A 393 -3.04 -10.19 -1.14
C TRP A 393 -4.44 -10.72 -1.44
N SER A 394 -5.12 -11.25 -0.42
CA SER A 394 -6.46 -11.80 -0.54
C SER A 394 -7.45 -10.74 -1.00
N LEU A 395 -7.28 -9.51 -0.53
CA LEU A 395 -8.11 -8.38 -0.87
C LEU A 395 -7.85 -7.86 -2.28
N GLY A 396 -6.58 -7.80 -2.70
CA GLY A 396 -6.21 -7.46 -4.08
C GLY A 396 -6.82 -8.43 -5.08
N VAL A 397 -6.71 -9.74 -4.83
CA VAL A 397 -7.36 -10.77 -5.64
C VAL A 397 -8.90 -10.66 -5.56
N TYR A 398 -9.47 -10.33 -4.39
CA TYR A 398 -10.90 -10.12 -4.25
C TYR A 398 -11.43 -8.96 -5.10
N LEU A 399 -10.66 -7.88 -5.29
CA LEU A 399 -11.03 -6.79 -6.21
C LEU A 399 -11.15 -7.29 -7.65
N VAL A 400 -10.26 -8.19 -8.09
CA VAL A 400 -10.33 -8.86 -9.40
C VAL A 400 -11.58 -9.73 -9.49
N VAL A 401 -11.88 -10.53 -8.47
CA VAL A 401 -13.09 -11.37 -8.39
C VAL A 401 -14.38 -10.53 -8.43
N VAL A 402 -14.40 -9.37 -7.75
CA VAL A 402 -15.50 -8.40 -7.85
C VAL A 402 -15.63 -7.94 -9.29
N ALA A 403 -14.54 -7.51 -9.95
CA ALA A 403 -14.56 -7.07 -11.34
C ALA A 403 -15.06 -8.15 -12.32
N ALA A 404 -14.67 -9.41 -12.12
CA ALA A 404 -15.06 -10.55 -12.95
C ALA A 404 -16.51 -11.01 -12.73
N THR A 405 -17.17 -10.56 -11.65
CA THR A 405 -18.50 -11.06 -11.25
C THR A 405 -19.56 -11.05 -12.36
N PRO A 406 -19.72 -10.00 -13.19
CA PRO A 406 -20.74 -10.01 -14.24
C PRO A 406 -20.52 -11.09 -15.30
N VAL A 407 -19.27 -11.30 -15.71
CA VAL A 407 -18.88 -12.33 -16.69
C VAL A 407 -19.09 -13.70 -16.07
N MET A 408 -18.61 -13.90 -14.85
CA MET A 408 -18.80 -15.14 -14.11
C MET A 408 -20.27 -15.44 -13.83
N ALA A 409 -21.11 -14.42 -13.60
CA ALA A 409 -22.55 -14.57 -13.42
C ALA A 409 -23.27 -14.81 -14.75
N TRP A 410 -22.72 -14.35 -15.88
CA TRP A 410 -23.19 -14.73 -17.20
C TRP A 410 -22.85 -16.20 -17.48
N LEU A 411 -21.61 -16.63 -17.27
CA LEU A 411 -21.17 -18.03 -17.41
C LEU A 411 -21.99 -18.96 -16.52
N HIS A 412 -22.20 -18.61 -15.25
CA HIS A 412 -23.00 -19.39 -14.31
C HIS A 412 -24.47 -19.57 -14.75
N ARG A 413 -25.03 -18.61 -15.49
CA ARG A 413 -26.41 -18.73 -16.02
C ARG A 413 -26.51 -19.65 -17.23
N HIS A 414 -25.48 -19.72 -18.08
CA HIS A 414 -25.51 -20.50 -19.32
C HIS A 414 -24.83 -21.87 -19.20
N ALA A 415 -23.82 -21.98 -18.33
CA ALA A 415 -22.95 -23.13 -18.16
C ALA A 415 -22.71 -23.39 -16.67
N ARG A 416 -23.81 -23.53 -15.91
CA ARG A 416 -23.84 -23.54 -14.44
C ARG A 416 -22.89 -24.53 -13.78
N LEU A 417 -22.81 -25.76 -14.29
CA LEU A 417 -21.93 -26.81 -13.76
C LEU A 417 -20.62 -26.93 -14.53
N ALA A 418 -20.63 -26.65 -15.84
CA ALA A 418 -19.41 -26.72 -16.65
C ALA A 418 -18.40 -25.63 -16.24
N THR A 419 -18.84 -24.43 -15.88
CA THR A 419 -17.94 -23.33 -15.46
C THR A 419 -17.08 -23.71 -14.24
N PRO A 420 -17.64 -24.14 -13.09
CA PRO A 420 -16.83 -24.57 -11.96
C PRO A 420 -16.04 -25.86 -12.27
N ALA A 421 -16.55 -26.79 -13.09
CA ALA A 421 -15.80 -27.99 -13.47
C ALA A 421 -14.52 -27.65 -14.26
N VAL A 422 -14.62 -26.78 -15.26
CA VAL A 422 -13.48 -26.32 -16.05
C VAL A 422 -12.46 -25.59 -15.16
N LEU A 423 -12.91 -24.72 -14.27
CA LEU A 423 -12.02 -24.03 -13.33
C LEU A 423 -11.35 -25.01 -12.36
N ALA A 424 -12.05 -26.04 -11.88
CA ALA A 424 -11.51 -27.07 -10.99
C ALA A 424 -10.43 -27.93 -11.67
N VAL A 425 -10.52 -28.16 -12.98
CA VAL A 425 -9.47 -28.83 -13.77
C VAL A 425 -8.33 -27.87 -14.10
N ALA A 426 -8.62 -26.60 -14.36
CA ALA A 426 -7.60 -25.60 -14.67
C ALA A 426 -6.63 -25.37 -13.50
N VAL A 427 -7.09 -25.44 -12.25
CA VAL A 427 -6.24 -25.23 -11.06
C VAL A 427 -5.05 -26.19 -11.00
N PRO A 428 -5.22 -27.53 -10.97
CA PRO A 428 -4.10 -28.45 -10.97
C PRO A 428 -3.28 -28.38 -12.27
N ALA A 429 -3.91 -28.15 -13.43
CA ALA A 429 -3.19 -28.01 -14.69
C ALA A 429 -2.22 -26.82 -14.67
N LEU A 430 -2.65 -25.66 -14.18
CA LEU A 430 -1.79 -24.48 -14.02
C LEU A 430 -0.72 -24.69 -12.94
N ASP A 431 -1.01 -25.47 -11.90
CA ASP A 431 -0.03 -25.80 -10.85
C ASP A 431 1.08 -26.71 -11.35
N VAL A 432 0.81 -27.54 -12.37
CA VAL A 432 1.82 -28.32 -13.09
C VAL A 432 2.54 -27.44 -14.11
N LEU A 433 1.83 -26.67 -14.94
CA LEU A 433 2.45 -25.86 -15.98
C LEU A 433 3.40 -24.79 -15.43
N ARG A 434 3.13 -24.23 -14.24
CA ARG A 434 4.01 -23.23 -13.61
C ARG A 434 5.38 -23.78 -13.18
N THR A 435 5.55 -25.10 -13.08
CA THR A 435 6.87 -25.69 -12.74
C THR A 435 7.80 -25.73 -13.94
N LEU A 436 7.28 -25.50 -15.15
CA LEU A 436 8.07 -25.40 -16.36
C LEU A 436 8.92 -24.11 -16.38
N PRO A 437 10.17 -24.16 -16.87
CA PRO A 437 11.03 -22.98 -16.97
C PRO A 437 10.36 -21.82 -17.74
N GLY A 438 10.34 -20.63 -17.14
CA GLY A 438 9.76 -19.42 -17.75
C GLY A 438 8.24 -19.22 -17.53
N TRP A 439 7.53 -20.19 -16.96
CA TRP A 439 6.07 -20.13 -16.77
C TRP A 439 5.63 -19.75 -15.34
N GLY A 440 6.53 -19.22 -14.52
CA GLY A 440 6.24 -18.87 -13.12
C GLY A 440 5.06 -17.90 -12.93
N LEU A 441 4.79 -17.04 -13.93
CA LEU A 441 3.63 -16.13 -13.96
C LEU A 441 2.28 -16.86 -13.84
N LEU A 442 2.21 -18.12 -14.31
CA LEU A 442 1.00 -18.93 -14.17
C LEU A 442 0.62 -19.17 -12.71
N GLY A 443 1.57 -19.12 -11.76
CA GLY A 443 1.25 -19.20 -10.34
C GLY A 443 0.30 -18.09 -9.87
N ALA A 444 0.55 -16.84 -10.29
CA ALA A 444 -0.31 -15.72 -9.96
C ALA A 444 -1.68 -15.81 -10.65
N VAL A 445 -1.70 -16.27 -11.91
CA VAL A 445 -2.94 -16.55 -12.64
C VAL A 445 -3.75 -17.64 -11.92
N ASN A 446 -3.08 -18.68 -11.43
CA ASN A 446 -3.73 -19.81 -10.78
C ASN A 446 -4.44 -19.41 -9.49
N VAL A 447 -3.87 -18.48 -8.72
CA VAL A 447 -4.53 -17.90 -7.53
C VAL A 447 -5.85 -17.23 -7.90
N VAL A 448 -5.90 -16.50 -9.03
CA VAL A 448 -7.13 -15.88 -9.52
C VAL A 448 -8.13 -16.94 -9.99
N VAL A 449 -7.68 -17.95 -10.74
CA VAL A 449 -8.54 -19.06 -11.22
C VAL A 449 -9.19 -19.80 -10.05
N LEU A 450 -8.41 -20.15 -9.02
CA LEU A 450 -8.93 -20.74 -7.79
C LEU A 450 -9.95 -19.82 -7.11
N ALA A 451 -9.66 -18.51 -7.00
CA ALA A 451 -10.60 -17.56 -6.41
C ALA A 451 -11.92 -17.46 -7.20
N LEU A 452 -11.88 -17.52 -8.52
CA LEU A 452 -13.06 -17.56 -9.40
C LEU A 452 -13.84 -18.87 -9.25
N LEU A 453 -13.17 -20.01 -9.07
CA LEU A 453 -13.80 -21.29 -8.76
C LEU A 453 -14.59 -21.21 -7.45
N LEU A 454 -13.97 -20.70 -6.40
CA LEU A 454 -14.60 -20.54 -5.10
C LEU A 454 -15.78 -19.55 -5.16
N GLN A 455 -15.66 -18.51 -5.97
CA GLN A 455 -16.78 -17.62 -6.29
C GLN A 455 -17.94 -18.39 -6.94
N GLN A 456 -17.69 -19.27 -7.91
CA GLN A 456 -18.73 -20.11 -8.54
C GLN A 456 -19.38 -21.06 -7.53
N CYS A 457 -18.62 -21.65 -6.60
CA CYS A 457 -19.20 -22.42 -5.49
C CYS A 457 -20.16 -21.54 -4.67
N GLY A 458 -19.80 -20.28 -4.40
CA GLY A 458 -20.67 -19.30 -3.75
C GLY A 458 -21.94 -18.99 -4.54
N PHE A 459 -21.88 -19.01 -5.88
CA PHE A 459 -23.04 -18.82 -6.76
C PHE A 459 -23.98 -20.03 -6.74
N LEU A 460 -23.42 -21.25 -6.78
CA LEU A 460 -24.18 -22.48 -6.65
C LEU A 460 -24.89 -22.54 -5.28
N TYR A 461 -24.25 -22.06 -4.22
CA TYR A 461 -24.87 -21.88 -2.91
C TYR A 461 -25.96 -20.79 -2.96
N ALA A 462 -25.72 -19.65 -3.59
CA ALA A 462 -26.74 -18.60 -3.71
C ALA A 462 -28.05 -19.10 -4.35
N ASP A 463 -27.94 -20.05 -5.26
CA ASP A 463 -29.06 -20.63 -6.00
C ASP A 463 -29.60 -21.94 -5.38
N GLY A 464 -29.16 -22.30 -4.18
CA GLY A 464 -29.71 -23.45 -3.45
C GLY A 464 -29.12 -24.83 -3.82
N VAL A 465 -28.18 -24.93 -4.77
CA VAL A 465 -27.68 -26.25 -5.22
C VAL A 465 -26.88 -26.96 -4.15
N LEU A 466 -25.94 -26.26 -3.49
CA LEU A 466 -25.17 -26.89 -2.41
C LEU A 466 -26.05 -27.23 -1.20
N GLN A 467 -27.07 -26.42 -0.90
CA GLN A 467 -27.96 -26.65 0.24
C GLN A 467 -28.90 -27.85 0.04
N ARG A 468 -29.11 -28.30 -1.21
CA ARG A 468 -29.93 -29.47 -1.52
C ARG A 468 -29.13 -30.78 -1.49
N LEU A 469 -27.81 -30.72 -1.36
CA LEU A 469 -26.98 -31.92 -1.29
C LEU A 469 -27.20 -32.62 0.06
N PRO A 470 -27.30 -33.96 0.08
CA PRO A 470 -27.51 -34.70 1.32
C PRO A 470 -26.26 -34.62 2.19
N GLY A 471 -26.45 -34.61 3.52
CA GLY A 471 -25.37 -34.51 4.51
C GLY A 471 -24.20 -35.47 4.29
N PRO A 472 -24.43 -36.76 3.96
CA PRO A 472 -23.35 -37.70 3.65
C PRO A 472 -22.48 -37.30 2.44
N VAL A 473 -23.05 -36.67 1.41
CA VAL A 473 -22.28 -36.18 0.25
C VAL A 473 -21.40 -35.00 0.65
N LEU A 474 -21.93 -34.08 1.45
CA LEU A 474 -21.16 -32.95 1.98
C LEU A 474 -20.04 -33.41 2.92
N GLY A 475 -20.34 -34.38 3.80
CA GLY A 475 -19.35 -35.02 4.68
C GLY A 475 -18.30 -35.81 3.91
N GLY A 476 -18.69 -36.55 2.88
CA GLY A 476 -17.80 -37.28 1.98
C GLY A 476 -16.87 -36.35 1.21
N ALA A 477 -17.40 -35.24 0.66
CA ALA A 477 -16.56 -34.20 0.07
C ALA A 477 -15.61 -33.58 1.09
N ALA A 478 -16.10 -33.31 2.32
CA ALA A 478 -15.27 -32.74 3.37
C ALA A 478 -14.08 -33.64 3.73
N ALA A 479 -14.35 -34.94 3.86
CA ALA A 479 -13.35 -35.98 4.12
C ALA A 479 -12.40 -36.16 2.94
N LEU A 480 -12.91 -36.21 1.70
CA LEU A 480 -12.09 -36.34 0.49
C LEU A 480 -11.10 -35.18 0.34
N GLY A 481 -11.53 -33.95 0.61
CA GLY A 481 -10.65 -32.78 0.59
C GLY A 481 -9.54 -32.88 1.64
N ALA A 482 -9.86 -33.32 2.86
CA ALA A 482 -8.87 -33.49 3.93
C ALA A 482 -7.87 -34.62 3.64
N LEU A 483 -8.36 -35.77 3.14
CA LEU A 483 -7.52 -36.90 2.75
C LEU A 483 -6.64 -36.57 1.55
N GLY A 484 -7.19 -35.86 0.54
CA GLY A 484 -6.43 -35.38 -0.61
C GLY A 484 -5.34 -34.39 -0.20
N LEU A 485 -5.61 -33.49 0.74
CA LEU A 485 -4.60 -32.58 1.28
C LEU A 485 -3.50 -33.36 2.02
N ALA A 486 -3.87 -34.33 2.87
CA ALA A 486 -2.90 -35.18 3.56
C ALA A 486 -2.03 -35.96 2.57
N TRP A 487 -2.62 -36.51 1.50
CA TRP A 487 -1.89 -37.19 0.45
C TRP A 487 -0.90 -36.27 -0.27
N LEU A 488 -1.32 -35.05 -0.63
CA LEU A 488 -0.44 -34.07 -1.28
C LEU A 488 0.78 -33.75 -0.40
N ILE A 489 0.60 -33.64 0.91
CA ILE A 489 1.67 -33.30 1.83
C ILE A 489 2.59 -34.50 2.10
N ILE A 490 2.01 -35.67 2.42
CA ILE A 490 2.77 -36.86 2.84
C ILE A 490 3.43 -37.55 1.65
N VAL A 491 2.73 -37.63 0.51
CA VAL A 491 3.16 -38.42 -0.65
C VAL A 491 3.75 -37.53 -1.73
N ALA A 492 3.09 -36.42 -2.08
CA ALA A 492 3.55 -35.55 -3.17
C ALA A 492 4.57 -34.48 -2.71
N GLY A 493 4.98 -34.47 -1.43
CA GLY A 493 6.06 -33.64 -0.91
C GLY A 493 5.74 -32.14 -0.83
N TYR A 494 4.45 -31.75 -0.86
CA TYR A 494 4.07 -30.35 -0.66
C TYR A 494 4.33 -29.88 0.79
N SER A 495 4.59 -28.58 0.97
CA SER A 495 4.88 -28.03 2.31
C SER A 495 3.71 -28.24 3.26
N ALA A 496 3.99 -28.79 4.45
CA ALA A 496 2.96 -29.10 5.44
C ALA A 496 2.21 -27.85 5.93
N THR A 497 2.88 -26.70 6.00
CA THR A 497 2.27 -25.42 6.39
C THR A 497 1.47 -24.78 5.26
N MET A 498 1.51 -25.32 4.03
CA MET A 498 0.95 -24.73 2.80
C MET A 498 1.41 -23.29 2.53
N MET A 499 2.44 -22.83 3.24
CA MET A 499 3.14 -21.60 2.96
C MET A 499 4.18 -21.91 1.89
N ALA A 500 4.26 -21.06 0.88
CA ALA A 500 5.42 -21.10 0.01
C ALA A 500 6.66 -20.71 0.82
N GLY A 501 7.78 -21.38 0.58
CA GLY A 501 9.08 -20.86 1.00
C GLY A 501 9.26 -19.42 0.49
N ARG A 502 10.05 -18.63 1.23
CA ARG A 502 10.32 -17.18 1.02
C ARG A 502 9.98 -16.71 -0.41
N GLY A 503 8.78 -16.13 -0.59
CA GLY A 503 8.38 -15.41 -1.82
C GLY A 503 7.57 -16.18 -2.88
N GLY A 504 7.28 -17.48 -2.71
CA GLY A 504 6.45 -18.22 -3.68
C GLY A 504 4.92 -18.03 -3.51
N ASN A 505 4.14 -18.42 -4.52
CA ASN A 505 2.68 -18.58 -4.36
C ASN A 505 2.37 -19.91 -3.65
N PRO A 506 1.41 -19.95 -2.69
CA PRO A 506 1.01 -21.19 -2.06
C PRO A 506 0.54 -22.20 -3.11
N PRO A 507 0.81 -23.50 -2.93
CA PRO A 507 0.35 -24.53 -3.87
C PRO A 507 -1.19 -24.52 -3.94
N THR A 508 -1.71 -24.08 -5.07
CA THR A 508 -3.15 -23.83 -5.22
C THR A 508 -3.94 -25.13 -5.23
N ILE A 509 -3.31 -26.25 -5.61
CA ILE A 509 -3.91 -27.58 -5.51
C ILE A 509 -4.15 -28.00 -4.04
N CYS A 510 -3.24 -27.65 -3.11
CA CYS A 510 -3.45 -27.86 -1.68
C CYS A 510 -4.59 -26.96 -1.16
N LEU A 511 -4.61 -25.70 -1.59
CA LEU A 511 -5.72 -24.79 -1.25
C LEU A 511 -7.05 -25.24 -1.81
N LEU A 512 -7.06 -25.89 -2.99
CA LEU A 512 -8.26 -26.50 -3.57
C LEU A 512 -8.76 -27.68 -2.74
N ALA A 513 -7.87 -28.60 -2.36
CA ALA A 513 -8.22 -29.73 -1.49
C ALA A 513 -8.78 -29.24 -0.14
N LEU A 514 -8.12 -28.23 0.45
CA LEU A 514 -8.57 -27.57 1.66
C LEU A 514 -9.94 -26.90 1.46
N ALA A 515 -10.16 -26.23 0.33
CA ALA A 515 -11.42 -25.58 0.01
C ALA A 515 -12.59 -26.56 -0.08
N VAL A 516 -12.38 -27.71 -0.74
CA VAL A 516 -13.37 -28.79 -0.80
C VAL A 516 -13.73 -29.24 0.61
N SER A 517 -12.72 -29.39 1.49
CA SER A 517 -12.94 -29.75 2.89
C SER A 517 -13.77 -28.71 3.65
N GLN A 518 -13.29 -27.46 3.63
CA GLN A 518 -13.88 -26.35 4.39
C GLN A 518 -15.28 -25.96 3.89
N ILE A 519 -15.52 -25.96 2.58
CA ILE A 519 -16.84 -25.63 2.01
C ILE A 519 -17.84 -26.75 2.31
N GLY A 520 -17.44 -28.02 2.16
CA GLY A 520 -18.28 -29.16 2.53
C GLY A 520 -18.73 -29.07 3.99
N LEU A 521 -17.78 -28.80 4.89
CA LEU A 521 -18.07 -28.63 6.32
C LEU A 521 -18.92 -27.38 6.60
N ALA A 522 -18.64 -26.26 5.93
CA ALA A 522 -19.41 -25.03 6.10
C ALA A 522 -20.88 -25.25 5.73
N VAL A 523 -21.16 -25.84 4.57
CA VAL A 523 -22.54 -26.11 4.15
C VAL A 523 -23.21 -27.12 5.08
N LEU A 524 -22.51 -28.17 5.51
CA LEU A 524 -23.03 -29.18 6.45
C LEU A 524 -23.40 -28.58 7.82
N LEU A 525 -22.60 -27.64 8.32
CA LEU A 525 -22.81 -26.98 9.61
C LEU A 525 -23.69 -25.72 9.53
N ARG A 526 -24.18 -25.37 8.34
CA ARG A 526 -24.91 -24.13 8.08
C ARG A 526 -26.05 -23.90 9.07
N ASP A 527 -26.97 -24.86 9.21
CA ASP A 527 -28.20 -24.64 9.98
C ASP A 527 -27.92 -24.53 11.49
N ARG A 528 -26.93 -25.30 11.99
CA ARG A 528 -26.45 -25.17 13.38
C ARG A 528 -25.81 -23.81 13.64
N ALA A 529 -24.93 -23.37 12.73
CA ALA A 529 -24.25 -22.09 12.85
C ALA A 529 -25.22 -20.91 12.68
N ALA A 530 -26.19 -21.01 11.78
CA ALA A 530 -27.25 -20.02 11.60
C ALA A 530 -28.11 -19.89 12.86
N GLY A 531 -28.56 -21.01 13.44
CA GLY A 531 -29.32 -21.01 14.70
C GLY A 531 -28.53 -20.44 15.89
N TRP A 532 -27.22 -20.66 15.93
CA TRP A 532 -26.35 -20.01 16.92
C TRP A 532 -26.24 -18.50 16.70
N LEU A 533 -26.12 -18.05 15.44
CA LEU A 533 -26.06 -16.64 15.05
C LEU A 533 -27.41 -15.91 15.13
N ASP A 534 -28.52 -16.63 15.30
CA ASP A 534 -29.81 -16.01 15.58
C ASP A 534 -29.91 -15.49 17.03
N ARG A 535 -29.10 -16.05 17.94
CA ARG A 535 -28.97 -15.57 19.33
C ARG A 535 -28.33 -14.18 19.39
N HIS A 536 -28.77 -13.36 20.36
CA HIS A 536 -28.32 -11.98 20.47
C HIS A 536 -26.81 -11.85 20.71
N GLY A 537 -26.24 -12.64 21.63
CA GLY A 537 -24.83 -12.57 22.00
C GLY A 537 -23.86 -12.81 20.82
N PRO A 538 -23.89 -13.99 20.17
CA PRO A 538 -23.03 -14.29 19.01
C PRO A 538 -23.14 -13.27 17.88
N TRP A 539 -24.36 -12.87 17.52
CA TRP A 539 -24.56 -11.87 16.49
C TRP A 539 -24.05 -10.49 16.91
N HIS A 540 -24.20 -10.13 18.19
CA HIS A 540 -23.67 -8.88 18.71
C HIS A 540 -22.15 -8.83 18.55
N ALA A 541 -21.43 -9.90 18.92
CA ALA A 541 -19.99 -10.00 18.72
C ALA A 541 -19.59 -9.87 17.23
N VAL A 542 -20.27 -10.61 16.34
CA VAL A 542 -20.06 -10.52 14.88
C VAL A 542 -20.32 -9.11 14.37
N SER A 543 -21.38 -8.45 14.86
CA SER A 543 -21.75 -7.10 14.46
C SER A 543 -20.75 -6.05 14.95
N PHE A 544 -20.20 -6.24 16.15
CA PHE A 544 -19.15 -5.42 16.73
C PHE A 544 -17.86 -5.54 15.91
N ILE A 545 -17.41 -6.77 15.62
CA ILE A 545 -16.22 -7.02 14.80
C ILE A 545 -16.36 -6.38 13.43
N ARG A 546 -17.52 -6.55 12.79
CA ARG A 546 -17.82 -5.95 11.49
C ARG A 546 -17.84 -4.41 11.53
N SER A 547 -18.14 -3.82 12.68
CA SER A 547 -18.25 -2.37 12.82
C SER A 547 -16.90 -1.68 12.94
N ALA A 548 -15.87 -2.39 13.45
CA ALA A 548 -14.57 -1.81 13.80
C ALA A 548 -13.35 -2.66 13.36
N PRO A 549 -13.26 -3.06 12.06
CA PRO A 549 -12.25 -4.03 11.60
C PRO A 549 -10.80 -3.57 11.73
N MET A 550 -10.48 -2.32 11.38
CA MET A 550 -9.15 -1.71 11.48
C MET A 550 -8.77 -1.41 12.93
N THR A 551 -9.72 -0.98 13.77
CA THR A 551 -9.46 -0.80 15.22
C THR A 551 -9.08 -2.14 15.86
N LEU A 552 -9.83 -3.20 15.57
CA LEU A 552 -9.52 -4.53 16.06
C LEU A 552 -8.20 -5.06 15.50
N TYR A 553 -7.92 -4.80 14.22
CA TYR A 553 -6.64 -5.16 13.62
C TYR A 553 -5.47 -4.44 14.30
N LEU A 554 -5.59 -3.15 14.61
CA LEU A 554 -4.58 -2.40 15.36
C LEU A 554 -4.38 -2.96 16.77
N GLY A 555 -5.46 -3.31 17.47
CA GLY A 555 -5.39 -3.96 18.78
C GLY A 555 -4.70 -5.33 18.72
N TYR A 556 -5.02 -6.13 17.70
CA TYR A 556 -4.35 -7.41 17.45
C TYR A 556 -2.85 -7.22 17.19
N LEU A 557 -2.44 -6.23 16.38
CA LEU A 557 -1.03 -5.93 16.13
C LEU A 557 -0.30 -5.47 17.39
N ALA A 558 -0.93 -4.63 18.21
CA ALA A 558 -0.38 -4.23 19.50
C ALA A 558 -0.17 -5.44 20.40
N GLY A 559 -1.15 -6.34 20.48
CA GLY A 559 -1.05 -7.60 21.19
C GLY A 559 0.05 -8.51 20.65
N LEU A 560 0.20 -8.58 19.33
CA LEU A 560 1.27 -9.34 18.68
C LEU A 560 2.66 -8.76 19.02
N LEU A 561 2.83 -7.44 18.96
CA LEU A 561 4.09 -6.79 19.31
C LEU A 561 4.47 -7.04 20.78
N VAL A 562 3.49 -6.96 21.69
CA VAL A 562 3.70 -7.30 23.10
C VAL A 562 4.06 -8.77 23.28
N GLY A 563 3.28 -9.68 22.69
CA GLY A 563 3.49 -11.12 22.81
C GLY A 563 4.86 -11.56 22.26
N THR A 564 5.30 -10.94 21.17
CA THR A 564 6.59 -11.24 20.55
C THR A 564 7.76 -10.65 21.31
N GLY A 565 7.58 -9.48 21.95
CA GLY A 565 8.51 -8.97 22.96
C GLY A 565 8.68 -9.94 24.13
N VAL A 566 7.58 -10.50 24.65
CA VAL A 566 7.58 -11.49 25.74
C VAL A 566 8.27 -12.80 25.32
N VAL A 567 7.92 -13.35 24.15
CA VAL A 567 8.56 -14.57 23.62
C VAL A 567 10.05 -14.34 23.36
N GLY A 568 10.43 -13.19 22.79
CA GLY A 568 11.84 -12.83 22.61
C GLY A 568 12.60 -12.73 23.93
N ALA A 569 11.97 -12.18 24.97
CA ALA A 569 12.56 -12.12 26.31
C ALA A 569 12.72 -13.49 26.97
N LEU A 570 11.84 -14.45 26.68
CA LEU A 570 11.87 -15.81 27.22
C LEU A 570 12.78 -16.77 26.43
N SER A 571 12.90 -16.57 25.11
CA SER A 571 13.64 -17.45 24.19
C SER A 571 15.12 -17.11 24.07
N ALA A 572 15.49 -15.84 24.28
CA ALA A 572 16.88 -15.47 24.35
C ALA A 572 17.47 -15.96 25.70
N ARG A 573 18.65 -16.59 25.69
CA ARG A 573 19.50 -16.84 26.87
C ARG A 573 20.03 -15.53 27.50
N VAL A 574 19.24 -14.47 27.43
CA VAL A 574 19.52 -13.14 27.95
C VAL A 574 19.03 -13.17 29.39
N GLY A 575 19.97 -13.19 30.34
CA GLY A 575 19.64 -13.31 31.76
C GLY A 575 18.52 -12.35 32.18
N LEU A 576 17.68 -12.80 33.12
CA LEU A 576 16.48 -12.11 33.62
C LEU A 576 16.67 -10.60 33.80
N GLY A 577 17.87 -10.15 34.22
CA GLY A 577 18.23 -8.75 34.39
C GLY A 577 18.20 -7.88 33.11
N ARG A 578 18.60 -8.38 31.93
CA ARG A 578 18.51 -7.62 30.66
C ARG A 578 17.08 -7.60 30.10
N ALA A 579 16.33 -8.68 30.30
CA ALA A 579 14.91 -8.75 29.95
C ALA A 579 14.08 -7.78 30.81
N LEU A 580 14.29 -7.78 32.13
CA LEU A 580 13.68 -6.83 33.06
C LEU A 580 14.15 -5.40 32.82
N ALA A 581 15.43 -5.18 32.48
CA ALA A 581 15.92 -3.86 32.10
C ALA A 581 15.26 -3.35 30.80
N TRP A 582 14.95 -4.21 29.83
CA TRP A 582 14.19 -3.83 28.63
C TRP A 582 12.73 -3.48 28.95
N LEU A 583 12.06 -4.29 29.78
CA LEU A 583 10.70 -4.03 30.28
C LEU A 583 10.62 -2.73 31.09
N GLY A 584 11.65 -2.42 31.88
CA GLY A 584 11.74 -1.19 32.70
C GLY A 584 12.07 0.08 31.93
N GLN A 585 12.29 0.03 30.62
CA GLN A 585 12.63 1.22 29.82
C GLN A 585 11.35 1.92 29.34
N PRO A 586 11.02 3.14 29.81
CA PRO A 586 9.77 3.82 29.45
C PRO A 586 9.68 4.18 27.95
N ARG A 587 10.80 4.20 27.23
CA ARG A 587 10.86 4.57 25.81
C ARG A 587 9.98 3.73 24.90
N TRP A 588 9.85 2.42 25.12
CA TRP A 588 9.00 1.58 24.26
C TRP A 588 7.51 1.77 24.56
N LEU A 589 7.13 2.02 25.83
CA LEU A 589 5.76 2.34 26.23
C LEU A 589 5.34 3.71 25.70
N VAL A 590 6.19 4.72 25.86
CA VAL A 590 5.96 6.07 25.32
C VAL A 590 5.80 6.01 23.80
N ALA A 591 6.66 5.26 23.12
CA ALA A 591 6.54 5.05 21.68
C ALA A 591 5.25 4.33 21.27
N LEU A 592 4.89 3.26 21.99
CA LEU A 592 3.68 2.50 21.72
C LEU A 592 2.43 3.38 21.93
N VAL A 593 2.42 4.22 22.97
CA VAL A 593 1.35 5.18 23.23
C VAL A 593 1.31 6.27 22.15
N LEU A 594 2.45 6.90 21.83
CA LEU A 594 2.56 7.93 20.81
C LEU A 594 2.18 7.43 19.41
N LEU A 595 2.37 6.13 19.14
CA LEU A 595 2.00 5.48 17.88
C LEU A 595 0.53 5.03 17.86
N LEU A 596 0.10 4.27 18.87
CA LEU A 596 -1.20 3.60 18.88
C LEU A 596 -2.35 4.56 19.17
N VAL A 597 -2.16 5.56 20.05
CA VAL A 597 -3.23 6.50 20.40
C VAL A 597 -3.75 7.29 19.18
N PRO A 598 -2.90 7.93 18.35
CA PRO A 598 -3.39 8.64 17.17
C PRO A 598 -4.01 7.70 16.13
N LEU A 599 -3.45 6.50 15.94
CA LEU A 599 -4.00 5.50 15.00
C LEU A 599 -5.36 4.98 15.47
N LEU A 600 -5.50 4.67 16.76
CA LEU A 600 -6.75 4.23 17.36
C LEU A 600 -7.82 5.33 17.26
N ALA A 601 -7.46 6.58 17.58
CA ALA A 601 -8.36 7.72 17.43
C ALA A 601 -8.79 7.91 15.96
N ALA A 602 -7.87 7.73 15.00
CA ALA A 602 -8.15 7.82 13.58
C ALA A 602 -9.09 6.69 13.11
N PHE A 603 -8.82 5.43 13.49
CA PHE A 603 -9.61 4.27 13.10
C PHE A 603 -11.00 4.23 13.74
N LEU A 604 -11.11 4.46 15.06
CA LEU A 604 -12.40 4.56 15.74
C LEU A 604 -13.29 5.65 15.13
N ARG A 605 -12.68 6.74 14.67
CA ARG A 605 -13.38 7.83 13.96
C ARG A 605 -13.75 7.45 12.53
N PHE A 606 -12.88 6.72 11.84
CA PHE A 606 -13.07 6.25 10.48
C PHE A 606 -14.18 5.19 10.37
N GLU A 607 -14.34 4.37 11.41
CA GLU A 607 -15.25 3.22 11.44
C GLU A 607 -16.68 3.56 11.91
N ARG A 608 -16.93 4.80 12.35
CA ARG A 608 -18.27 5.23 12.77
C ARG A 608 -19.29 5.01 11.64
N PRO A 609 -20.34 4.20 11.87
CA PRO A 609 -21.34 3.92 10.84
C PRO A 609 -22.04 5.21 10.40
N ARG A 610 -21.95 5.56 9.12
CA ARG A 610 -22.74 6.65 8.54
C ARG A 610 -23.72 6.08 7.51
N ARG A 611 -25.00 6.09 7.87
CA ARG A 611 -26.11 5.83 6.96
C ARG A 611 -26.23 7.04 6.04
N PHE A 612 -25.85 6.89 4.79
CA PHE A 612 -26.06 7.92 3.79
C PHE A 612 -26.65 7.30 2.52
N THR A 613 -27.79 7.84 2.09
CA THR A 613 -28.47 7.50 0.84
C THR A 613 -28.26 8.64 -0.15
N TRP A 614 -27.36 8.45 -1.12
CA TRP A 614 -27.27 9.36 -2.26
C TRP A 614 -28.34 8.95 -3.29
N PRO A 615 -29.04 9.90 -3.94
CA PRO A 615 -29.78 9.61 -5.15
C PRO A 615 -28.78 9.08 -6.17
N ALA A 616 -29.01 7.85 -6.65
CA ALA A 616 -28.07 7.21 -7.56
C ALA A 616 -28.18 7.86 -8.95
N PRO A 617 -27.12 8.50 -9.46
CA PRO A 617 -27.14 9.03 -10.82
C PRO A 617 -27.33 7.89 -11.83
N VAL A 618 -27.93 8.20 -12.98
CA VAL A 618 -28.01 7.29 -14.13
C VAL A 618 -26.58 6.93 -14.56
N GLU A 619 -26.32 5.66 -14.84
CA GLU A 619 -24.97 5.22 -15.21
C GLU A 619 -24.55 5.84 -16.54
N SER A 620 -23.49 6.65 -16.50
CA SER A 620 -22.85 7.21 -17.69
C SER A 620 -21.68 6.34 -18.16
N TYR A 621 -21.36 6.40 -19.46
CA TYR A 621 -20.15 5.77 -20.02
C TYR A 621 -18.89 6.14 -19.22
N ARG A 622 -18.74 7.43 -18.89
CA ARG A 622 -17.63 7.94 -18.08
C ARG A 622 -17.65 7.40 -16.66
N GLY A 623 -18.82 7.24 -16.05
CA GLY A 623 -18.98 6.60 -14.74
C GLY A 623 -18.53 5.14 -14.75
N ARG A 624 -18.87 4.38 -15.80
CA ARG A 624 -18.41 3.01 -15.99
C ARG A 624 -16.90 2.93 -16.18
N LEU A 625 -16.36 3.79 -17.03
CA LEU A 625 -14.92 3.87 -17.28
C LEU A 625 -14.16 4.21 -15.99
N ALA A 626 -14.60 5.22 -15.25
CA ALA A 626 -13.99 5.61 -13.97
C ALA A 626 -14.08 4.48 -12.94
N ALA A 627 -15.21 3.78 -12.83
CA ALA A 627 -15.30 2.64 -11.91
C ALA A 627 -14.38 1.48 -12.32
N THR A 628 -14.24 1.21 -13.61
CA THR A 628 -13.41 0.12 -14.14
C THR A 628 -11.93 0.40 -13.92
N LEU A 629 -11.44 1.58 -14.36
CA LEU A 629 -10.08 2.03 -14.09
C LEU A 629 -9.81 2.15 -12.59
N GLY A 630 -10.80 2.59 -11.83
CA GLY A 630 -10.70 2.71 -10.38
C GLY A 630 -10.48 1.37 -9.67
N VAL A 631 -11.14 0.30 -10.12
CA VAL A 631 -10.90 -1.05 -9.60
C VAL A 631 -9.56 -1.60 -10.08
N LEU A 632 -9.18 -1.36 -11.35
CA LEU A 632 -7.89 -1.76 -11.90
C LEU A 632 -6.73 -1.17 -11.10
N TYR A 633 -6.65 0.16 -10.98
CA TYR A 633 -5.60 0.83 -10.24
C TYR A 633 -5.67 0.56 -8.73
N GLY A 634 -6.87 0.36 -8.18
CA GLY A 634 -7.02 -0.11 -6.81
C GLY A 634 -6.40 -1.49 -6.58
N ALA A 635 -6.63 -2.45 -7.49
CA ALA A 635 -6.04 -3.78 -7.42
C ALA A 635 -4.52 -3.74 -7.63
N LEU A 636 -4.03 -2.97 -8.61
CA LEU A 636 -2.60 -2.77 -8.86
C LEU A 636 -1.90 -2.20 -7.63
N GLY A 637 -2.45 -1.16 -7.00
CA GLY A 637 -1.86 -0.58 -5.80
C GLY A 637 -1.82 -1.56 -4.62
N VAL A 638 -2.92 -2.30 -4.38
CA VAL A 638 -2.97 -3.28 -3.28
C VAL A 638 -2.02 -4.45 -3.50
N LEU A 639 -2.04 -5.06 -4.69
CA LEU A 639 -1.16 -6.18 -5.02
C LEU A 639 0.30 -5.73 -5.15
N GLY A 640 0.53 -4.50 -5.59
CA GLY A 640 1.87 -3.91 -5.62
C GLY A 640 2.49 -3.86 -4.22
N PHE A 641 1.76 -3.38 -3.20
CA PHE A 641 2.25 -3.40 -1.81
C PHE A 641 2.49 -4.81 -1.26
N VAL A 642 1.80 -5.83 -1.78
CA VAL A 642 2.06 -7.23 -1.41
C VAL A 642 3.41 -7.69 -1.95
N VAL A 643 3.78 -7.29 -3.17
CA VAL A 643 5.05 -7.64 -3.81
C VAL A 643 6.20 -6.81 -3.22
N THR A 644 6.04 -5.49 -3.10
CA THR A 644 7.12 -4.59 -2.71
C THR A 644 7.29 -4.46 -1.19
N GLY A 645 6.30 -4.86 -0.41
CA GLY A 645 6.15 -4.41 0.96
C GLY A 645 5.98 -2.88 1.06
N PHE A 646 6.10 -2.35 2.28
CA PHE A 646 5.99 -0.91 2.55
C PHE A 646 7.33 -0.16 2.53
N ALA A 647 8.44 -0.85 2.77
CA ALA A 647 9.78 -0.28 2.79
C ALA A 647 10.52 -0.40 1.43
N GLY A 648 9.90 -1.10 0.46
CA GLY A 648 10.48 -1.39 -0.85
C GLY A 648 11.58 -2.45 -0.78
N VAL A 649 11.84 -3.13 -1.89
CA VAL A 649 13.12 -3.80 -2.16
C VAL A 649 13.57 -3.31 -3.54
N PRO A 650 14.69 -2.56 -3.65
CA PRO A 650 15.18 -2.06 -4.93
C PRO A 650 15.36 -3.23 -5.93
N GLY A 651 14.82 -3.08 -7.15
CA GLY A 651 15.05 -4.00 -8.26
C GLY A 651 14.22 -5.29 -8.30
N GLU A 652 13.52 -5.67 -7.22
CA GLU A 652 12.84 -6.98 -7.13
C GLU A 652 11.30 -6.91 -7.21
N GLY A 653 10.72 -5.72 -7.21
CA GLY A 653 9.27 -5.51 -7.19
C GLY A 653 8.58 -5.70 -8.55
N TRP A 654 8.42 -6.93 -9.04
CA TRP A 654 7.67 -7.18 -10.28
C TRP A 654 6.26 -7.69 -9.99
N LEU A 655 5.25 -6.87 -10.29
CA LEU A 655 3.86 -7.31 -10.32
C LEU A 655 3.56 -7.83 -11.73
N LEU A 656 3.69 -9.14 -11.91
CA LEU A 656 3.63 -9.80 -13.23
C LEU A 656 4.73 -9.29 -14.16
N VAL A 657 4.40 -8.32 -15.03
CA VAL A 657 5.30 -7.70 -16.02
C VAL A 657 5.49 -6.20 -15.77
N LEU A 658 4.92 -5.69 -14.66
CA LEU A 658 4.97 -4.29 -14.28
C LEU A 658 5.99 -4.11 -13.15
N PRO A 659 7.04 -3.30 -13.36
CA PRO A 659 7.88 -2.86 -12.25
C PRO A 659 7.01 -1.98 -11.35
N VAL A 660 7.04 -2.29 -10.06
CA VAL A 660 6.29 -1.59 -9.03
C VAL A 660 7.21 -1.24 -7.87
N ASP A 661 6.98 -0.06 -7.31
CA ASP A 661 7.63 0.42 -6.10
C ASP A 661 6.57 0.98 -5.13
N PRO A 662 6.88 1.12 -3.84
CA PRO A 662 5.92 1.62 -2.84
C PRO A 662 5.26 2.97 -3.19
N LEU A 663 5.96 3.89 -3.85
CA LEU A 663 5.41 5.19 -4.25
C LEU A 663 4.42 5.01 -5.40
N GLN A 664 4.80 4.25 -6.43
CA GLN A 664 3.89 3.94 -7.53
C GLN A 664 2.64 3.20 -7.04
N ASN A 665 2.79 2.27 -6.09
CA ASN A 665 1.69 1.53 -5.47
C ASN A 665 0.73 2.46 -4.71
N LEU A 666 1.27 3.45 -3.98
CA LEU A 666 0.48 4.47 -3.31
C LEU A 666 -0.31 5.32 -4.32
N VAL A 667 0.34 5.76 -5.40
CA VAL A 667 -0.29 6.53 -6.47
C VAL A 667 -1.42 5.73 -7.12
N HIS A 668 -1.20 4.46 -7.47
CA HIS A 668 -2.22 3.56 -8.04
C HIS A 668 -3.39 3.36 -7.07
N LEU A 669 -3.12 3.10 -5.79
CA LEU A 669 -4.17 2.92 -4.79
C LEU A 669 -5.03 4.18 -4.62
N LEU A 670 -4.40 5.36 -4.54
CA LEU A 670 -5.10 6.65 -4.43
C LEU A 670 -5.89 6.98 -5.68
N LEU A 671 -5.32 6.76 -6.87
CA LEU A 671 -6.01 6.93 -8.14
C LEU A 671 -7.23 6.02 -8.23
N GLY A 672 -7.06 4.74 -7.85
CA GLY A 672 -8.14 3.76 -7.79
C GLY A 672 -9.30 4.22 -6.91
N TRP A 673 -8.96 4.63 -5.68
CA TRP A 673 -9.91 5.18 -4.71
C TRP A 673 -10.60 6.47 -5.18
N TYR A 674 -9.86 7.35 -5.84
CA TYR A 674 -10.36 8.60 -6.40
C TYR A 674 -11.38 8.33 -7.52
N LEU A 675 -11.02 7.50 -8.50
CA LEU A 675 -11.87 7.18 -9.65
C LEU A 675 -13.15 6.44 -9.24
N VAL A 676 -13.05 5.45 -8.35
CA VAL A 676 -14.24 4.78 -7.78
C VAL A 676 -15.18 5.78 -7.09
N HIS A 677 -14.63 6.80 -6.43
CA HIS A 677 -15.44 7.85 -5.82
C HIS A 677 -16.08 8.78 -6.83
N THR A 678 -15.36 9.19 -7.87
CA THR A 678 -15.91 10.04 -8.93
C THR A 678 -17.08 9.35 -9.64
N ALA A 679 -16.96 8.03 -9.86
CA ALA A 679 -18.06 7.20 -10.37
C ALA A 679 -19.24 7.14 -9.39
N ARG A 680 -18.97 6.98 -8.09
CA ARG A 680 -20.00 6.89 -7.05
C ARG A 680 -20.77 8.20 -6.83
N VAL A 681 -20.09 9.36 -6.93
CA VAL A 681 -20.70 10.69 -6.74
C VAL A 681 -21.26 11.25 -8.06
N GLY A 682 -20.90 10.66 -9.21
CA GLY A 682 -21.36 11.11 -10.51
C GLY A 682 -20.58 12.33 -11.06
N THR A 683 -19.37 12.60 -10.55
CA THR A 683 -18.52 13.71 -11.00
C THR A 683 -17.67 13.35 -12.23
N SER A 684 -17.74 12.11 -12.72
CA SER A 684 -17.00 11.64 -13.90
C SER A 684 -17.35 12.38 -15.20
N GLY A 685 -18.43 13.17 -15.22
CA GLY A 685 -18.77 14.07 -16.32
C GLY A 685 -17.84 15.28 -16.45
N ASN A 686 -17.14 15.67 -15.38
CA ASN A 686 -16.25 16.82 -15.35
C ASN A 686 -14.87 16.50 -15.97
N ARG A 687 -14.12 17.53 -16.36
CA ARG A 687 -12.75 17.37 -16.91
C ARG A 687 -11.72 17.03 -15.84
N LEU A 688 -11.85 17.62 -14.65
CA LEU A 688 -10.86 17.53 -13.57
C LEU A 688 -10.48 16.08 -13.20
N PRO A 689 -11.44 15.13 -13.02
CA PRO A 689 -11.08 13.75 -12.69
C PRO A 689 -10.15 13.09 -13.70
N TRP A 690 -10.33 13.40 -14.98
CA TRP A 690 -9.55 12.82 -16.06
C TRP A 690 -8.18 13.48 -16.18
N LEU A 691 -8.08 14.80 -16.01
CA LEU A 691 -6.78 15.50 -15.94
C LEU A 691 -5.93 14.98 -14.78
N LEU A 692 -6.52 14.77 -13.61
CA LEU A 692 -5.83 14.18 -12.46
C LEU A 692 -5.44 12.72 -12.69
N THR A 693 -6.24 11.97 -13.44
CA THR A 693 -5.90 10.60 -13.84
C THR A 693 -4.66 10.58 -14.74
N ALA A 694 -4.59 11.49 -15.72
CA ALA A 694 -3.42 11.62 -16.58
C ALA A 694 -2.17 12.02 -15.78
N LEU A 695 -2.28 13.03 -14.89
CA LEU A 695 -1.20 13.45 -14.00
C LEU A 695 -0.69 12.29 -13.12
N ALA A 696 -1.60 11.49 -12.55
CA ALA A 696 -1.23 10.35 -11.70
C ALA A 696 -0.53 9.20 -12.45
N CYS A 697 -0.60 9.16 -13.77
CA CYS A 697 0.09 8.15 -14.59
C CYS A 697 1.49 8.58 -15.04
N LEU A 698 1.83 9.87 -14.95
CA LEU A 698 3.14 10.40 -15.37
C LEU A 698 4.34 9.89 -14.55
N PRO A 699 4.27 9.76 -13.20
CA PRO A 699 5.44 9.35 -12.41
C PRO A 699 6.06 8.04 -12.88
N ALA A 700 5.23 7.08 -13.24
CA ALA A 700 5.65 5.77 -13.71
C ALA A 700 6.27 5.76 -15.12
N LEU A 701 6.06 6.83 -15.91
CA LEU A 701 6.72 7.03 -17.21
C LEU A 701 8.04 7.79 -17.08
N LEU A 702 8.24 8.50 -15.97
CA LEU A 702 9.47 9.25 -15.65
C LEU A 702 10.46 8.43 -14.82
N ALA A 703 10.01 7.31 -14.25
CA ALA A 703 10.86 6.43 -13.47
C ALA A 703 11.84 5.65 -14.36
N PRO A 704 13.12 5.53 -13.97
CA PRO A 704 14.10 4.70 -14.64
C PRO A 704 13.69 3.23 -14.54
N GLY A 705 13.94 2.45 -15.60
CA GLY A 705 13.56 1.04 -15.64
C GLY A 705 12.09 0.77 -15.97
N PHE A 706 11.42 1.66 -16.71
CA PHE A 706 10.07 1.42 -17.20
C PHE A 706 10.03 0.15 -18.09
N SER A 707 9.01 -0.68 -17.90
CA SER A 707 8.76 -1.81 -18.80
C SER A 707 7.86 -1.38 -19.96
N THR A 708 7.96 -2.06 -21.10
CA THR A 708 7.04 -1.87 -22.23
C THR A 708 5.58 -1.98 -21.80
N ALA A 709 5.28 -2.91 -20.89
CA ALA A 709 3.94 -3.07 -20.31
C ALA A 709 3.51 -1.84 -19.48
N GLY A 710 4.41 -1.27 -18.68
CA GLY A 710 4.16 -0.06 -17.91
C GLY A 710 3.86 1.15 -18.80
N VAL A 711 4.64 1.33 -19.86
CA VAL A 711 4.44 2.39 -20.85
C VAL A 711 3.08 2.25 -21.54
N LEU A 712 2.74 1.03 -21.99
CA LEU A 712 1.46 0.76 -22.64
C LEU A 712 0.28 1.02 -21.70
N LEU A 713 0.34 0.52 -20.46
CA LEU A 713 -0.75 0.69 -19.48
C LEU A 713 -0.99 2.16 -19.14
N HIS A 714 0.06 2.90 -18.80
CA HIS A 714 -0.08 4.28 -18.34
C HIS A 714 -0.29 5.24 -19.51
N GLY A 715 0.37 5.02 -20.66
CA GLY A 715 0.15 5.76 -21.89
C GLY A 715 -1.28 5.61 -22.44
N ALA A 716 -1.82 4.38 -22.43
CA ALA A 716 -3.21 4.14 -22.82
C ALA A 716 -4.18 4.85 -21.86
N THR A 717 -3.93 4.78 -20.55
CA THR A 717 -4.78 5.48 -19.55
C THR A 717 -4.73 6.99 -19.72
N ILE A 718 -3.55 7.58 -19.98
CA ILE A 718 -3.40 9.02 -20.26
C ILE A 718 -4.21 9.40 -21.50
N THR A 719 -4.10 8.62 -22.58
CA THR A 719 -4.84 8.86 -23.82
C THR A 719 -6.34 8.81 -23.59
N VAL A 720 -6.83 7.76 -22.91
CA VAL A 720 -8.25 7.60 -22.56
C VAL A 720 -8.74 8.75 -21.68
N ALA A 721 -7.93 9.18 -20.70
CA ALA A 721 -8.25 10.30 -19.83
C ALA A 721 -8.31 11.63 -20.60
N ALA A 722 -7.36 11.88 -21.52
CA ALA A 722 -7.37 13.06 -22.37
C ALA A 722 -8.64 13.11 -23.25
N LEU A 723 -9.01 11.99 -23.87
CA LEU A 723 -10.25 11.88 -24.66
C LEU A 723 -11.50 12.11 -23.81
N ALA A 724 -11.54 11.56 -22.59
CA ALA A 724 -12.64 11.74 -21.66
C ALA A 724 -12.76 13.20 -21.17
N ALA A 725 -11.64 13.91 -21.01
CA ALA A 725 -11.61 15.33 -20.68
C ALA A 725 -12.03 16.24 -21.86
N ALA A 726 -11.61 15.89 -23.07
CA ALA A 726 -11.88 16.66 -24.28
C ALA A 726 -13.35 16.57 -24.73
N ALA A 727 -13.97 15.40 -24.59
CA ALA A 727 -15.34 15.19 -25.04
C ALA A 727 -16.32 16.16 -24.35
N ARG A 728 -17.13 16.88 -25.14
CA ARG A 728 -18.12 17.84 -24.63
C ARG A 728 -19.18 17.12 -23.80
N PRO A 729 -19.63 17.67 -22.66
CA PRO A 729 -20.78 17.12 -21.96
C PRO A 729 -21.98 17.18 -22.90
N ARG A 730 -22.55 16.01 -23.27
CA ARG A 730 -23.82 15.98 -23.97
C ARG A 730 -24.86 16.59 -23.04
N THR A 731 -25.26 17.83 -23.31
CA THR A 731 -26.52 18.38 -22.78
C THR A 731 -27.62 17.52 -23.37
N LEU A 732 -28.14 16.57 -22.60
CA LEU A 732 -29.41 15.93 -22.91
C LEU A 732 -30.47 17.04 -22.90
N ARG A 733 -30.80 17.59 -24.08
CA ARG A 733 -32.06 18.31 -24.27
C ARG A 733 -33.14 17.27 -24.04
N VAL A 734 -33.78 17.33 -22.89
CA VAL A 734 -35.06 16.66 -22.68
C VAL A 734 -36.02 17.39 -23.62
N ALA A 735 -36.41 16.74 -24.71
CA ALA A 735 -37.55 17.21 -25.50
C ALA A 735 -38.77 17.13 -24.57
N HIS A 736 -39.37 18.30 -24.32
CA HIS A 736 -40.53 18.46 -23.46
C HIS A 736 -41.77 17.85 -24.08
#